data_AF-A0A142WPX7-F1
#
_entry.id   AF-A0A142WPX7-F1
#
_cell.length_a   1.000
_cell.length_b   1.000
_cell.length_c   1.000
_cell.angle_alpha   90.00
_cell.angle_beta   90.00
_cell.angle_gamma   90.00
#
_symmetry.space_group_name_H-M   'P 1'
#
loop_
_entity.id
_entity.type
_entity.pdbx_description
1 polymer ?
#
loop_
_entity_poly.entity_id
_entity_poly.type
_entity_poly.pdbx_seq_one_letter_code
_entity_poly.pdbx_strand_id
1 'polypeptide(L)'
;MKQILQHRKQGDVRVHDVPPPQLRSGGVLVRNRASLISAGTEKAGIELTRQSLVGMAQERPDLVRRVLDKVQKDGVLATWNAVRDQLDRHVPLGYSCAGTVAARSAEVTELEVGQLVACAGAGHACHAEVNFVPRLLAAAVPEGVSAEQAAYATVGSIALQGIRNANVQLGESVAVIGLGLIGQLAVQILKSAGCRVLGFDVSEARASLAMEHGALSAFGALGAKEAGEAGRLTRGRGVDAVLICAATKSNDPIEFAAKISRDRGKVVMVGVTGMDVPRNDYYHKELSLIVSRSYGPGRYDASYEERGNDYPAGYVRWTEQRNLEAFLDLVAAGSIRPELFTTHRFPIADADKAYELILGGSEPYLGVILDYPASAPGLESTAATNGESNSTTRIALAGTNPETAGGRATGVSFVGVGNFARGTLLPHLRALPGLRHEGLLSASGHSAATTGEKFGFRYCTSRLEDLLDDGATDAVFIATRHSQHAELASQALRAGKAVFVEKPLAVNGDQLRSLVRTTVETGGRVMAGFNRRFAPLARALKEHLVGAGPLTMHYRVNAGPLPHDHWLAAPDEGGRIIGEGCHFLDFFAFLCGARPRSVFATPAGGEGADDLDLVVSYEDGSVGHLSYCTTGASATPKERVEIFGGGRSGLLDDFRRLELHRGPRRSVRGGRWSRQDKGHRAELQAFLEAVQTGGPTPIPWESQIDTTLTTFAALRSAAEGRHVPLDELRREL
;
A
#
# COMPACT_ATOMS: atom_id res chain seq x y z
N MET A 1 -14.00 11.80 -10.61
CA MET A 1 -13.46 11.00 -11.73
C MET A 1 -13.96 9.57 -11.62
N LYS A 2 -14.09 8.86 -12.74
CA LYS A 2 -14.49 7.45 -12.78
C LYS A 2 -13.30 6.52 -12.58
N GLN A 3 -13.48 5.50 -11.75
CA GLN A 3 -12.50 4.44 -11.53
C GLN A 3 -13.20 3.09 -11.35
N ILE A 4 -12.63 2.04 -11.92
CA ILE A 4 -13.13 0.68 -11.76
C ILE A 4 -12.58 0.05 -10.49
N LEU A 5 -13.47 -0.38 -9.61
CA LEU A 5 -13.13 -1.08 -8.38
C LEU A 5 -13.78 -2.46 -8.34
N GLN A 6 -13.07 -3.40 -7.74
CA GLN A 6 -13.57 -4.73 -7.44
C GLN A 6 -13.76 -4.88 -5.93
N HIS A 7 -14.94 -5.32 -5.50
CA HIS A 7 -15.16 -5.71 -4.11
C HIS A 7 -14.54 -7.10 -3.84
N ARG A 8 -13.58 -7.20 -2.91
CA ARG A 8 -12.83 -8.46 -2.66
C ARG A 8 -13.69 -9.64 -2.22
N LYS A 9 -14.71 -9.41 -1.39
CA LYS A 9 -15.59 -10.50 -0.90
C LYS A 9 -16.64 -10.96 -1.91
N GLN A 10 -17.25 -10.03 -2.65
CA GLN A 10 -18.37 -10.32 -3.55
C GLN A 10 -17.89 -10.60 -4.98
N GLY A 11 -16.69 -10.13 -5.33
CA GLY A 11 -16.13 -10.25 -6.67
C GLY A 11 -16.91 -9.49 -7.74
N ASP A 12 -17.77 -8.53 -7.34
CA ASP A 12 -18.44 -7.63 -8.25
C ASP A 12 -17.52 -6.47 -8.64
N VAL A 13 -17.59 -6.11 -9.92
CA VAL A 13 -16.80 -5.04 -10.51
C VAL A 13 -17.77 -3.90 -10.83
N ARG A 14 -17.45 -2.69 -10.37
CA ARG A 14 -18.28 -1.50 -10.59
C ARG A 14 -17.42 -0.29 -10.90
N VAL A 15 -18.03 0.64 -11.62
CA VAL A 15 -17.48 1.98 -11.83
C VAL A 15 -17.91 2.86 -10.66
N HIS A 16 -16.94 3.47 -9.99
CA HIS A 16 -17.17 4.39 -8.87
C HIS A 16 -16.75 5.81 -9.26
N ASP A 17 -17.49 6.79 -8.73
CA ASP A 17 -17.04 8.18 -8.72
C ASP A 17 -16.13 8.40 -7.50
N VAL A 18 -14.89 8.75 -7.77
CA VAL A 18 -13.84 8.96 -6.77
C VAL A 18 -13.15 10.31 -7.00
N PRO A 19 -12.56 10.93 -5.96
CA PRO A 19 -11.76 12.12 -6.16
C PRO A 19 -10.47 11.78 -6.91
N PRO A 20 -9.90 12.69 -7.73
CA PRO A 20 -8.64 12.43 -8.42
C PRO A 20 -7.50 12.21 -7.41
N PRO A 21 -6.52 11.32 -7.70
CA PRO A 21 -5.42 11.08 -6.76
C PRO A 21 -4.55 12.33 -6.59
N GLN A 22 -3.88 12.43 -5.44
CA GLN A 22 -2.89 13.49 -5.21
C GLN A 22 -1.62 13.25 -6.03
N LEU A 23 -1.02 14.34 -6.51
CA LEU A 23 0.37 14.30 -6.98
C LEU A 23 1.29 14.07 -5.77
N ARG A 24 2.19 13.09 -5.88
CA ARG A 24 3.19 12.75 -4.85
C ARG A 24 4.61 12.93 -5.40
N SER A 25 5.62 12.95 -4.53
CA SER A 25 7.03 12.93 -4.95
C SER A 25 7.35 11.75 -5.87
N GLY A 26 8.37 11.92 -6.71
CA GLY A 26 8.85 10.88 -7.63
C GLY A 26 7.87 10.40 -8.70
N GLY A 27 6.80 11.13 -9.03
CA GLY A 27 5.81 10.66 -10.00
C GLY A 27 5.01 11.76 -10.71
N VAL A 28 4.04 11.31 -11.50
CA VAL A 28 3.20 12.13 -12.37
C VAL A 28 1.72 11.80 -12.18
N LEU A 29 0.86 12.79 -12.41
CA LEU A 29 -0.56 12.57 -12.66
C LEU A 29 -0.76 12.38 -14.16
N VAL A 30 -1.36 11.26 -14.56
CA VAL A 30 -1.64 10.92 -15.95
C VAL A 30 -3.14 10.89 -16.17
N ARG A 31 -3.63 11.70 -17.10
CA ARG A 31 -5.01 11.63 -17.60
C ARG A 31 -5.07 10.53 -18.66
N ASN A 32 -5.68 9.41 -18.31
CA ASN A 32 -5.78 8.27 -19.22
C ASN A 32 -6.54 8.67 -20.50
N ARG A 33 -6.06 8.19 -21.63
CA ARG A 33 -6.77 8.24 -22.92
C ARG A 33 -7.23 6.86 -23.34
N ALA A 34 -6.46 5.83 -23.01
CA ALA A 34 -6.83 4.43 -23.22
C ALA A 34 -6.25 3.56 -22.10
N SER A 35 -6.91 2.45 -21.81
CA SER A 35 -6.34 1.41 -20.95
C SER A 35 -6.76 0.04 -21.43
N LEU A 36 -5.88 -0.94 -21.26
CA LEU A 36 -6.07 -2.29 -21.79
C LEU A 36 -6.48 -3.24 -20.67
N ILE A 37 -7.65 -3.86 -20.80
CA ILE A 37 -8.04 -4.99 -19.96
C ILE A 37 -7.37 -6.24 -20.53
N SER A 38 -6.44 -6.80 -19.76
CA SER A 38 -5.88 -8.12 -20.06
C SER A 38 -6.77 -9.19 -19.46
N ALA A 39 -7.71 -9.67 -20.28
CA ALA A 39 -8.77 -10.56 -19.83
C ALA A 39 -8.24 -11.80 -19.08
N GLY A 40 -7.11 -12.40 -19.51
CA GLY A 40 -6.54 -13.56 -18.82
C GLY A 40 -6.06 -13.26 -17.39
N THR A 41 -5.36 -12.14 -17.20
CA THR A 41 -4.80 -11.76 -15.90
C THR A 41 -5.89 -11.27 -14.94
N GLU A 42 -6.79 -10.42 -15.43
CA GLU A 42 -7.84 -9.84 -14.59
C GLU A 42 -8.95 -10.84 -14.26
N LYS A 43 -9.33 -11.71 -15.20
CA LYS A 43 -10.27 -12.81 -14.92
C LYS A 43 -9.73 -13.73 -13.84
N ALA A 44 -8.47 -14.14 -13.92
CA ALA A 44 -7.86 -14.99 -12.90
C ALA A 44 -7.85 -14.30 -11.52
N GLY A 45 -7.57 -12.99 -11.48
CA GLY A 45 -7.68 -12.19 -10.24
C GLY A 45 -9.10 -12.16 -9.67
N ILE A 46 -10.11 -12.00 -10.53
CA ILE A 46 -11.52 -11.96 -10.12
C ILE A 46 -12.03 -13.34 -9.67
N GLU A 47 -11.72 -14.40 -10.41
CA GLU A 47 -12.13 -15.77 -10.06
C GLU A 47 -11.52 -16.22 -8.73
N LEU A 48 -10.27 -15.84 -8.45
CA LEU A 48 -9.63 -16.09 -7.16
C LEU A 48 -10.44 -15.49 -5.99
N THR A 49 -10.95 -14.27 -6.16
CA THR A 49 -11.75 -13.60 -5.11
C THR A 49 -13.15 -14.18 -4.94
N ARG A 50 -13.69 -14.88 -5.95
CA ARG A 50 -14.99 -15.57 -5.87
C ARG A 50 -14.92 -16.94 -5.21
N GLN A 51 -13.73 -17.45 -4.91
CA GLN A 51 -13.58 -18.71 -4.19
C GLN A 51 -14.08 -18.62 -2.75
N SER A 52 -14.49 -19.76 -2.17
CA SER A 52 -14.82 -19.83 -0.75
C SER A 52 -13.59 -19.50 0.11
N LEU A 53 -13.80 -19.06 1.36
CA LEU A 53 -12.70 -18.81 2.32
C LEU A 53 -11.77 -20.02 2.48
N VAL A 54 -12.31 -21.23 2.33
CA VAL A 54 -11.55 -22.49 2.36
C VAL A 54 -10.67 -22.64 1.12
N GLY A 55 -11.18 -22.30 -0.07
CA GLY A 55 -10.39 -22.30 -1.32
C GLY A 55 -9.22 -21.32 -1.25
N MET A 56 -9.47 -20.08 -0.83
CA MET A 56 -8.40 -19.09 -0.64
C MET A 56 -7.35 -19.54 0.40
N ALA A 57 -7.78 -20.20 1.48
CA ALA A 57 -6.89 -20.71 2.51
C ALA A 57 -5.97 -21.84 1.98
N GLN A 58 -6.47 -22.69 1.09
CA GLN A 58 -5.69 -23.76 0.46
C GLN A 58 -4.66 -23.21 -0.53
N GLU A 59 -5.02 -22.20 -1.33
CA GLU A 59 -4.11 -21.59 -2.31
C GLU A 59 -3.07 -20.65 -1.67
N ARG A 60 -3.29 -20.19 -0.43
CA ARG A 60 -2.41 -19.24 0.29
C ARG A 60 -2.12 -19.66 1.74
N PRO A 61 -1.35 -20.74 1.97
CA PRO A 61 -1.02 -21.24 3.31
C PRO A 61 -0.22 -20.21 4.15
N ASP A 62 0.51 -19.30 3.51
CA ASP A 62 1.21 -18.19 4.16
C ASP A 62 0.26 -17.20 4.86
N LEU A 63 -0.90 -16.93 4.26
CA LEU A 63 -1.92 -16.06 4.85
C LEU A 63 -2.62 -16.75 6.02
N VAL A 64 -2.86 -18.05 5.93
CA VAL A 64 -3.42 -18.85 7.03
C VAL A 64 -2.51 -18.79 8.25
N ARG A 65 -1.19 -18.98 8.06
CA ARG A 65 -0.22 -18.86 9.16
C ARG A 65 -0.26 -17.48 9.81
N ARG A 66 -0.30 -16.41 9.02
CA ARG A 66 -0.45 -15.03 9.53
C ARG A 66 -1.73 -14.82 10.33
N VAL A 67 -2.85 -15.43 9.90
CA VAL A 67 -4.11 -15.39 10.64
C VAL A 67 -3.99 -16.13 11.97
N LEU A 68 -3.38 -17.32 12.00
CA LEU A 68 -3.16 -18.08 13.24
C LEU A 68 -2.25 -17.32 14.22
N ASP A 69 -1.15 -16.73 13.74
CA ASP A 69 -0.26 -15.90 14.55
C ASP A 69 -1.02 -14.69 15.14
N LYS A 70 -1.91 -14.08 14.34
CA LYS A 70 -2.76 -12.97 14.80
C LYS A 70 -3.82 -13.43 15.81
N VAL A 71 -4.42 -14.61 15.65
CA VAL A 71 -5.34 -15.19 16.64
C VAL A 71 -4.64 -15.40 17.97
N GLN A 72 -3.42 -15.94 17.96
CA GLN A 72 -2.63 -16.15 19.16
C GLN A 72 -2.31 -14.82 19.87
N LYS A 73 -2.00 -13.77 19.11
CA LYS A 73 -1.60 -12.46 19.62
C LYS A 73 -2.78 -11.60 20.08
N ASP A 74 -3.76 -11.41 19.20
CA ASP A 74 -4.84 -10.42 19.34
C ASP A 74 -6.17 -11.08 19.78
N GLY A 75 -6.26 -12.41 19.74
CA GLY A 75 -7.47 -13.17 20.02
C GLY A 75 -8.37 -13.38 18.78
N VAL A 76 -9.32 -14.31 18.91
CA VAL A 76 -10.19 -14.76 17.81
C VAL A 76 -11.05 -13.62 17.27
N LEU A 77 -11.74 -12.88 18.13
CA LEU A 77 -12.68 -11.84 17.70
C LEU A 77 -11.98 -10.67 16.99
N ALA A 78 -10.84 -10.22 17.51
CA ALA A 78 -10.08 -9.13 16.90
C ALA A 78 -9.49 -9.55 15.54
N THR A 79 -9.03 -10.81 15.45
CA THR A 79 -8.52 -11.37 14.19
C THR A 79 -9.62 -11.53 13.16
N TRP A 80 -10.78 -12.05 13.57
CA TRP A 80 -11.95 -12.17 12.71
C TRP A 80 -12.37 -10.83 12.12
N ASN A 81 -12.45 -9.78 12.95
CA ASN A 81 -12.78 -8.43 12.49
C ASN A 81 -11.73 -7.90 11.50
N ALA A 82 -10.44 -8.09 11.79
CA ALA A 82 -9.36 -7.66 10.88
C ALA A 82 -9.36 -8.39 9.54
N VAL A 83 -9.64 -9.70 9.53
CA VAL A 83 -9.79 -10.50 8.31
C VAL A 83 -11.01 -10.04 7.52
N ARG A 84 -12.16 -9.87 8.19
CA ARG A 84 -13.38 -9.35 7.56
C ARG A 84 -13.12 -7.98 6.93
N ASP A 85 -12.45 -7.07 7.62
CA ASP A 85 -12.10 -5.74 7.10
C ASP A 85 -11.11 -5.78 5.94
N GLN A 86 -10.30 -6.82 5.79
CA GLN A 86 -9.43 -7.03 4.62
C GLN A 86 -10.22 -7.57 3.41
N LEU A 87 -11.23 -8.40 3.67
CA LEU A 87 -12.10 -9.00 2.63
C LEU A 87 -13.16 -8.02 2.13
N ASP A 88 -13.62 -7.09 2.97
CA ASP A 88 -14.59 -6.05 2.59
C ASP A 88 -13.94 -4.87 1.83
N ARG A 89 -12.69 -5.02 1.36
CA ARG A 89 -11.96 -3.96 0.63
C ARG A 89 -12.35 -3.93 -0.84
N HIS A 90 -12.43 -2.71 -1.36
CA HIS A 90 -12.46 -2.44 -2.79
C HIS A 90 -11.03 -2.25 -3.29
N VAL A 91 -10.67 -2.94 -4.37
CA VAL A 91 -9.34 -2.88 -4.99
C VAL A 91 -9.49 -2.31 -6.39
N PRO A 92 -8.65 -1.34 -6.79
CA PRO A 92 -8.66 -0.84 -8.15
C PRO A 92 -8.20 -1.92 -9.13
N LEU A 93 -8.87 -2.01 -10.28
CA LEU A 93 -8.48 -2.87 -11.38
C LEU A 93 -7.61 -2.13 -12.41
N GLY A 94 -6.94 -2.89 -13.26
CA GLY A 94 -6.04 -2.38 -14.29
C GLY A 94 -4.58 -2.26 -13.85
N TYR A 95 -3.70 -2.42 -14.82
CA TYR A 95 -2.25 -2.31 -14.64
C TYR A 95 -1.51 -1.84 -15.92
N SER A 96 -2.26 -1.46 -16.97
CA SER A 96 -1.74 -1.08 -18.27
C SER A 96 -2.61 0.01 -18.89
N CYS A 97 -2.08 1.22 -18.99
CA CYS A 97 -2.79 2.34 -19.58
C CYS A 97 -1.84 3.28 -20.31
N ALA A 98 -2.40 4.19 -21.09
CA ALA A 98 -1.67 5.28 -21.69
C ALA A 98 -2.49 6.57 -21.64
N GLY A 99 -1.81 7.68 -21.45
CA GLY A 99 -2.46 8.95 -21.21
C GLY A 99 -1.51 10.13 -21.28
N THR A 100 -2.06 11.31 -21.07
CA THR A 100 -1.30 12.55 -21.09
C THR A 100 -0.89 12.95 -19.69
N VAL A 101 0.38 13.32 -19.49
CA VAL A 101 0.86 13.88 -18.22
C VAL A 101 0.10 15.18 -17.95
N ALA A 102 -0.69 15.20 -16.88
CA ALA A 102 -1.46 16.35 -16.43
C ALA A 102 -0.67 17.21 -15.42
N ALA A 103 0.15 16.58 -14.58
CA ALA A 103 1.03 17.25 -13.64
C ALA A 103 2.24 16.35 -13.30
N ARG A 104 3.35 16.95 -12.89
CA ARG A 104 4.56 16.23 -12.46
C ARG A 104 5.12 16.80 -11.17
N SER A 105 5.71 15.97 -10.32
CA SER A 105 6.47 16.46 -9.17
C SER A 105 7.78 17.11 -9.65
N ALA A 106 8.37 17.95 -8.80
CA ALA A 106 9.59 18.68 -9.14
C ALA A 106 10.78 17.75 -9.46
N GLU A 107 10.81 16.56 -8.87
CA GLU A 107 11.87 15.55 -9.04
C GLU A 107 11.84 14.85 -10.39
N VAL A 108 10.68 14.85 -11.07
CA VAL A 108 10.53 14.25 -12.39
C VAL A 108 10.92 15.27 -13.44
N THR A 109 11.97 14.98 -14.20
CA THR A 109 12.59 15.90 -15.18
C THR A 109 12.60 15.34 -16.60
N GLU A 110 12.37 14.04 -16.74
CA GLU A 110 12.38 13.30 -17.99
C GLU A 110 11.00 13.21 -18.68
N LEU A 111 9.93 13.61 -17.98
CA LEU A 111 8.57 13.66 -18.50
C LEU A 111 8.03 15.09 -18.40
N GLU A 112 7.27 15.54 -19.40
CA GLU A 112 6.70 16.88 -19.43
C GLU A 112 5.17 16.88 -19.43
N VAL A 113 4.59 17.94 -18.87
CA VAL A 113 3.13 18.16 -18.91
C VAL A 113 2.67 18.26 -20.37
N GLY A 114 1.61 17.54 -20.72
CA GLY A 114 1.11 17.44 -22.10
C GLY A 114 1.69 16.26 -22.90
N GLN A 115 2.75 15.61 -22.42
CA GLN A 115 3.37 14.47 -23.08
C GLN A 115 2.49 13.22 -22.98
N LEU A 116 2.43 12.43 -24.06
CA LEU A 116 1.79 11.10 -24.05
C LEU A 116 2.76 10.07 -23.45
N VAL A 117 2.28 9.31 -22.47
CA VAL A 117 3.04 8.29 -21.74
C VAL A 117 2.28 6.98 -21.69
N ALA A 118 3.01 5.86 -21.74
CA ALA A 118 2.51 4.53 -21.40
C ALA A 118 2.85 4.25 -19.95
N CYS A 119 1.94 3.61 -19.22
CA CYS A 119 2.04 3.41 -17.78
C CYS A 119 1.83 1.95 -17.40
N ALA A 120 2.58 1.51 -16.39
CA ALA A 120 2.53 0.17 -15.83
C ALA A 120 2.27 0.17 -14.32
N GLY A 121 2.02 -1.02 -13.78
CA GLY A 121 1.93 -1.26 -12.34
C GLY A 121 0.49 -1.38 -11.83
N ALA A 122 0.17 -2.52 -11.22
CA ALA A 122 -1.10 -2.70 -10.52
C ALA A 122 -1.17 -1.72 -9.33
N GLY A 123 -2.26 -0.97 -9.23
CA GLY A 123 -2.41 0.10 -8.23
C GLY A 123 -1.84 1.46 -8.67
N HIS A 124 -1.15 1.52 -9.82
CA HIS A 124 -0.62 2.76 -10.42
C HIS A 124 -1.28 3.04 -11.78
N ALA A 125 -1.16 2.13 -12.74
CA ALA A 125 -1.77 2.21 -14.07
C ALA A 125 -3.18 1.58 -14.09
N CYS A 126 -4.06 2.06 -13.21
CA CYS A 126 -5.41 1.53 -13.03
C CYS A 126 -6.37 1.95 -14.16
N HIS A 127 -7.51 1.25 -14.27
CA HIS A 127 -8.64 1.66 -15.09
C HIS A 127 -9.38 2.82 -14.41
N ALA A 128 -8.86 4.02 -14.64
CA ALA A 128 -9.30 5.25 -13.99
C ALA A 128 -9.05 6.43 -14.94
N GLU A 129 -9.88 7.48 -14.89
CA GLU A 129 -9.67 8.67 -15.74
C GLU A 129 -8.35 9.39 -15.43
N VAL A 130 -7.91 9.37 -14.18
CA VAL A 130 -6.65 9.97 -13.72
C VAL A 130 -5.90 9.00 -12.80
N ASN A 131 -4.64 8.78 -13.07
CA ASN A 131 -3.76 7.94 -12.25
C ASN A 131 -2.58 8.75 -11.71
N PHE A 132 -2.14 8.42 -10.49
CA PHE A 132 -0.77 8.75 -10.08
C PHE A 132 0.14 7.60 -10.47
N VAL A 133 1.20 7.90 -11.22
CA VAL A 133 2.16 6.91 -11.72
C VAL A 133 3.58 7.33 -11.30
N PRO A 134 4.31 6.48 -10.56
CA PRO A 134 5.73 6.70 -10.29
C PRO A 134 6.55 6.82 -11.58
N ARG A 135 7.61 7.63 -11.56
CA ARG A 135 8.38 7.98 -12.76
C ARG A 135 8.91 6.77 -13.54
N LEU A 136 9.41 5.74 -12.84
CA LEU A 136 9.97 4.53 -13.45
C LEU A 136 8.92 3.49 -13.88
N LEU A 137 7.64 3.80 -13.71
CA LEU A 137 6.50 3.04 -14.23
C LEU A 137 5.78 3.76 -15.38
N ALA A 138 6.35 4.87 -15.86
CA ALA A 138 5.87 5.61 -17.02
C ALA A 138 6.98 5.74 -18.06
N ALA A 139 6.66 5.52 -19.33
CA ALA A 139 7.57 5.71 -20.46
C ALA A 139 6.96 6.67 -21.48
N ALA A 140 7.79 7.56 -22.03
CA ALA A 140 7.38 8.45 -23.11
C ALA A 140 6.92 7.65 -24.33
N VAL A 141 5.79 8.03 -24.92
CA VAL A 141 5.29 7.41 -26.15
C VAL A 141 5.94 8.09 -27.36
N PRO A 142 6.60 7.33 -28.26
CA PRO A 142 7.18 7.89 -29.48
C PRO A 142 6.14 8.56 -30.38
N GLU A 143 6.60 9.49 -31.22
CA GLU A 143 5.74 10.14 -32.21
C GLU A 143 5.14 9.09 -33.17
N GLY A 144 3.88 9.27 -33.55
CA GLY A 144 3.15 8.35 -34.42
C GLY A 144 2.51 7.15 -33.72
N VAL A 145 2.82 6.89 -32.44
CA VAL A 145 2.16 5.84 -31.65
C VAL A 145 0.94 6.41 -30.93
N SER A 146 -0.24 5.81 -31.17
CA SER A 146 -1.49 6.24 -30.53
C SER A 146 -1.56 5.80 -29.07
N ALA A 147 -2.45 6.44 -28.28
CA ALA A 147 -2.70 6.03 -26.90
C ALA A 147 -3.24 4.59 -26.80
N GLU A 148 -4.09 4.16 -27.75
CA GLU A 148 -4.59 2.78 -27.78
C GLU A 148 -3.43 1.79 -27.91
N GLN A 149 -2.53 2.02 -28.87
CA GLN A 149 -1.36 1.17 -29.07
C GLN A 149 -0.43 1.18 -27.85
N ALA A 150 -0.18 2.36 -27.28
CA ALA A 150 0.65 2.52 -26.10
C ALA A 150 0.07 1.84 -24.85
N ALA A 151 -1.27 1.69 -24.75
CA ALA A 151 -1.90 0.97 -23.63
C ALA A 151 -1.54 -0.53 -23.60
N TYR A 152 -1.00 -1.08 -24.69
CA TYR A 152 -0.46 -2.45 -24.73
C TYR A 152 0.97 -2.58 -24.17
N ALA A 153 1.65 -1.47 -23.85
CA ALA A 153 3.08 -1.49 -23.52
C ALA A 153 3.43 -2.42 -22.36
N THR A 154 2.64 -2.45 -21.29
CA THR A 154 2.91 -3.34 -20.14
C THR A 154 2.75 -4.81 -20.53
N VAL A 155 1.72 -5.16 -21.30
CA VAL A 155 1.48 -6.54 -21.74
C VAL A 155 2.54 -6.98 -22.76
N GLY A 156 2.92 -6.09 -23.68
CA GLY A 156 4.02 -6.29 -24.61
C GLY A 156 5.37 -6.48 -23.91
N SER A 157 5.60 -5.73 -22.84
CA SER A 157 6.79 -5.85 -21.99
C SER A 157 6.89 -7.20 -21.27
N ILE A 158 5.75 -7.80 -20.89
CA ILE A 158 5.72 -9.18 -20.34
C ILE A 158 6.18 -10.18 -21.40
N ALA A 159 5.71 -10.04 -22.64
CA ALA A 159 6.17 -10.87 -23.75
C ALA A 159 7.68 -10.69 -24.02
N LEU A 160 8.16 -9.44 -24.08
CA LEU A 160 9.58 -9.11 -24.25
C LEU A 160 10.45 -9.73 -23.16
N GLN A 161 10.03 -9.66 -21.89
CA GLN A 161 10.79 -10.23 -20.80
C GLN A 161 10.89 -11.76 -20.91
N GLY A 162 9.82 -12.43 -21.34
CA GLY A 162 9.85 -13.86 -21.65
C GLY A 162 10.88 -14.21 -22.73
N ILE A 163 10.90 -13.42 -23.82
CA ILE A 163 11.86 -13.58 -24.92
C ILE A 163 13.29 -13.33 -24.46
N ARG A 164 13.53 -12.31 -23.64
CA ARG A 164 14.85 -11.99 -23.07
C ARG A 164 15.37 -13.10 -22.16
N ASN A 165 14.50 -13.69 -21.35
CA ASN A 165 14.84 -14.85 -20.52
C ASN A 165 15.15 -16.09 -21.36
N ALA A 166 14.49 -16.28 -22.50
CA ALA A 166 14.84 -17.34 -23.44
C ALA A 166 16.22 -17.07 -24.10
N ASN A 167 16.63 -15.80 -24.18
CA ASN A 167 17.89 -15.35 -24.80
C ASN A 167 18.05 -15.94 -26.22
N VAL A 168 16.99 -15.79 -27.02
CA VAL A 168 16.92 -16.30 -28.39
C VAL A 168 17.80 -15.50 -29.33
N GLN A 169 18.30 -16.15 -30.37
CA GLN A 169 19.17 -15.58 -31.40
C GLN A 169 18.49 -15.58 -32.77
N LEU A 170 19.00 -14.73 -33.66
CA LEU A 170 18.54 -14.63 -35.05
C LEU A 170 18.56 -16.01 -35.74
N GLY A 171 17.42 -16.40 -36.33
CA GLY A 171 17.27 -17.66 -37.05
C GLY A 171 16.88 -18.88 -36.21
N GLU A 172 16.88 -18.78 -34.89
CA GLU A 172 16.43 -19.86 -34.00
C GLU A 172 14.92 -20.15 -34.15
N SER A 173 14.53 -21.40 -33.89
CA SER A 173 13.14 -21.84 -33.89
C SER A 173 12.55 -21.75 -32.49
N VAL A 174 11.44 -21.04 -32.33
CA VAL A 174 10.84 -20.76 -31.02
C VAL A 174 9.37 -21.17 -31.04
N ALA A 175 8.94 -21.96 -30.04
CA ALA A 175 7.53 -22.26 -29.85
C ALA A 175 6.87 -21.28 -28.88
N VAL A 176 5.64 -20.87 -29.16
CA VAL A 176 4.78 -20.10 -28.25
C VAL A 176 3.56 -20.94 -27.93
N ILE A 177 3.44 -21.37 -26.68
CA ILE A 177 2.31 -22.17 -26.17
C ILE A 177 1.36 -21.24 -25.41
N GLY A 178 0.11 -21.15 -25.88
CA GLY A 178 -0.90 -20.19 -25.44
C GLY A 178 -0.86 -18.92 -26.29
N LEU A 179 -1.69 -18.89 -27.33
CA LEU A 179 -1.84 -17.80 -28.30
C LEU A 179 -2.97 -16.83 -27.91
N GLY A 180 -3.12 -16.59 -26.61
CA GLY A 180 -3.84 -15.42 -26.08
C GLY A 180 -3.04 -14.14 -26.32
N LEU A 181 -3.43 -13.03 -25.69
CA LEU A 181 -2.89 -11.71 -26.03
C LEU A 181 -1.35 -11.62 -25.91
N ILE A 182 -0.78 -12.10 -24.81
CA ILE A 182 0.69 -12.14 -24.62
C ILE A 182 1.36 -13.01 -25.69
N GLY A 183 0.78 -14.17 -26.01
CA GLY A 183 1.32 -15.08 -27.02
C GLY A 183 1.31 -14.48 -28.41
N GLN A 184 0.22 -13.79 -28.79
CA GLN A 184 0.11 -13.11 -30.08
C GLN A 184 1.16 -11.99 -30.22
N LEU A 185 1.38 -11.21 -29.16
CA LEU A 185 2.45 -10.20 -29.13
C LEU A 185 3.83 -10.87 -29.21
N ALA A 186 4.05 -11.96 -28.47
CA ALA A 186 5.31 -12.70 -28.51
C ALA A 186 5.62 -13.24 -29.92
N VAL A 187 4.62 -13.70 -30.67
CA VAL A 187 4.77 -14.14 -32.06
C VAL A 187 5.28 -13.01 -32.95
N GLN A 188 4.67 -11.82 -32.90
CA GLN A 188 5.13 -10.67 -33.70
C GLN A 188 6.55 -10.24 -33.30
N ILE A 189 6.85 -10.19 -32.00
CA ILE A 189 8.18 -9.79 -31.50
C ILE A 189 9.26 -10.79 -31.93
N LEU A 190 9.02 -12.09 -31.76
CA LEU A 190 9.97 -13.12 -32.16
C LEU A 190 10.21 -13.12 -33.68
N LYS A 191 9.17 -12.88 -34.49
CA LYS A 191 9.32 -12.71 -35.94
C LYS A 191 10.18 -11.48 -36.27
N SER A 192 9.95 -10.35 -35.59
CA SER A 192 10.75 -9.13 -35.76
C SER A 192 12.22 -9.35 -35.35
N ALA A 193 12.47 -10.16 -34.32
CA ALA A 193 13.81 -10.62 -33.94
C ALA A 193 14.44 -11.63 -34.92
N GLY A 194 13.71 -12.00 -35.98
CA GLY A 194 14.13 -12.93 -37.03
C GLY A 194 14.15 -14.40 -36.61
N CYS A 195 13.39 -14.77 -35.58
CA CYS A 195 13.17 -16.16 -35.19
C CYS A 195 12.10 -16.84 -36.08
N ARG A 196 12.15 -18.16 -36.16
CA ARG A 196 11.14 -19.01 -36.81
C ARG A 196 10.12 -19.47 -35.78
N VAL A 197 8.93 -18.87 -35.79
CA VAL A 197 7.96 -19.04 -34.70
C VAL A 197 6.95 -20.15 -34.99
N LEU A 198 6.75 -21.07 -34.06
CA LEU A 198 5.67 -22.07 -34.07
C LEU A 198 4.66 -21.74 -32.98
N GLY A 199 3.37 -21.67 -33.32
CA GLY A 199 2.30 -21.36 -32.36
C GLY A 199 1.50 -22.60 -31.93
N PHE A 200 1.12 -22.70 -30.67
CA PHE A 200 0.25 -23.76 -30.17
C PHE A 200 -0.78 -23.19 -29.20
N ASP A 201 -2.06 -23.44 -29.44
CA ASP A 201 -3.16 -23.09 -28.54
C ASP A 201 -4.22 -24.20 -28.60
N VAL A 202 -5.19 -24.19 -27.70
CA VAL A 202 -6.36 -25.09 -27.78
C VAL A 202 -7.46 -24.53 -28.69
N SER A 203 -7.31 -23.28 -29.13
CA SER A 203 -8.23 -22.58 -30.02
C SER A 203 -7.66 -22.46 -31.43
N GLU A 204 -8.32 -23.09 -32.39
CA GLU A 204 -7.98 -22.99 -33.81
C GLU A 204 -8.06 -21.54 -34.33
N ALA A 205 -8.99 -20.75 -33.81
CA ALA A 205 -9.12 -19.33 -34.16
C ALA A 205 -7.87 -18.53 -33.75
N ARG A 206 -7.33 -18.79 -32.55
CA ARG A 206 -6.10 -18.13 -32.08
C ARG A 206 -4.86 -18.60 -32.84
N ALA A 207 -4.81 -19.89 -33.20
CA ALA A 207 -3.76 -20.42 -34.07
C ALA A 207 -3.77 -19.74 -35.45
N SER A 208 -4.95 -19.62 -36.07
CA SER A 208 -5.14 -18.95 -37.35
C SER A 208 -4.67 -17.49 -37.29
N LEU A 209 -5.08 -16.76 -36.24
CA LEU A 209 -4.65 -15.38 -36.00
C LEU A 209 -3.12 -15.25 -35.84
N ALA A 210 -2.47 -16.21 -35.17
CA ALA A 210 -1.02 -16.20 -35.04
C ALA A 210 -0.29 -16.40 -36.38
N MET A 211 -0.85 -17.22 -37.29
CA MET A 211 -0.32 -17.37 -38.64
C MET A 211 -0.43 -16.08 -39.46
N GLU A 212 -1.58 -15.40 -39.39
CA GLU A 212 -1.80 -14.11 -40.05
C GLU A 212 -0.79 -13.04 -39.60
N HIS A 213 -0.32 -13.14 -38.35
CA HIS A 213 0.57 -12.14 -37.75
C HIS A 213 2.02 -12.56 -37.60
N GLY A 214 2.40 -13.74 -38.10
CA GLY A 214 3.81 -14.05 -38.32
C GLY A 214 4.34 -15.38 -37.84
N ALA A 215 3.51 -16.25 -37.26
CA ALA A 215 3.92 -17.62 -37.03
C ALA A 215 4.22 -18.30 -38.37
N LEU A 216 5.31 -19.07 -38.43
CA LEU A 216 5.62 -19.95 -39.56
C LEU A 216 4.53 -21.01 -39.73
N SER A 217 4.01 -21.51 -38.60
CA SER A 217 2.88 -22.42 -38.51
C SER A 217 2.29 -22.33 -37.12
N ALA A 218 0.99 -22.53 -36.98
CA ALA A 218 0.34 -22.60 -35.67
C ALA A 218 -0.75 -23.68 -35.67
N PHE A 219 -1.03 -24.22 -34.49
CA PHE A 219 -1.93 -25.35 -34.29
C PHE A 219 -2.94 -25.08 -33.18
N GLY A 220 -4.22 -25.40 -33.40
CA GLY A 220 -5.29 -25.34 -32.40
C GLY A 220 -5.37 -26.56 -31.47
N ALA A 221 -4.26 -27.30 -31.30
CA ALA A 221 -4.16 -28.38 -30.34
C ALA A 221 -2.73 -28.55 -29.80
N LEU A 222 -2.60 -29.25 -28.67
CA LEU A 222 -1.33 -29.70 -28.09
C LEU A 222 -1.36 -31.23 -28.01
N GLY A 223 -0.87 -31.92 -29.03
CA GLY A 223 -0.93 -33.38 -29.12
C GLY A 223 0.27 -34.00 -29.82
N ALA A 224 0.29 -35.34 -29.88
CA ALA A 224 1.41 -36.08 -30.49
C ALA A 224 1.60 -35.74 -31.98
N LYS A 225 0.50 -35.48 -32.70
CA LYS A 225 0.52 -35.07 -34.10
C LYS A 225 1.21 -33.71 -34.28
N GLU A 226 0.85 -32.75 -33.44
CA GLU A 226 1.39 -31.38 -33.47
C GLU A 226 2.85 -31.37 -33.04
N ALA A 227 3.24 -32.22 -32.09
CA ALA A 227 4.65 -32.42 -31.73
C ALA A 227 5.46 -33.02 -32.89
N GLY A 228 4.90 -34.00 -33.62
CA GLY A 228 5.52 -34.55 -34.83
C GLY A 228 5.72 -33.49 -35.91
N GLU A 229 4.74 -32.61 -36.09
CA GLU A 229 4.83 -31.53 -37.07
C GLU A 229 5.82 -30.43 -36.67
N ALA A 230 5.89 -30.09 -35.38
CA ALA A 230 6.96 -29.26 -34.83
C ALA A 230 8.34 -29.87 -35.13
N GLY A 231 8.49 -31.18 -34.96
CA GLY A 231 9.68 -31.93 -35.37
C GLY A 231 10.00 -31.74 -36.86
N ARG A 232 9.02 -31.93 -37.75
CA ARG A 232 9.22 -31.73 -39.20
C ARG A 232 9.67 -30.31 -39.55
N LEU A 233 9.02 -29.30 -38.98
CA LEU A 233 9.30 -27.88 -39.22
C LEU A 233 10.64 -27.40 -38.63
N THR A 234 11.17 -28.13 -37.64
CA THR A 234 12.49 -27.92 -37.03
C THR A 234 13.55 -28.87 -37.56
N ARG A 235 13.28 -29.60 -38.65
CA ARG A 235 14.21 -30.56 -39.30
C ARG A 235 14.64 -31.70 -38.35
N GLY A 236 13.71 -32.17 -37.53
CA GLY A 236 13.90 -33.25 -36.57
C GLY A 236 14.65 -32.87 -35.30
N ARG A 237 15.06 -31.62 -35.13
CA ARG A 237 15.88 -31.18 -34.00
C ARG A 237 15.06 -30.77 -32.77
N GLY A 238 13.82 -30.30 -32.96
CA GLY A 238 13.05 -29.62 -31.91
C GLY A 238 13.32 -28.11 -31.90
N VAL A 239 12.54 -27.37 -31.13
CA VAL A 239 12.68 -25.91 -30.98
C VAL A 239 13.78 -25.54 -29.99
N ASP A 240 14.47 -24.43 -30.25
CA ASP A 240 15.55 -23.88 -29.42
C ASP A 240 15.02 -23.35 -28.08
N ALA A 241 13.85 -22.73 -28.12
CA ALA A 241 13.16 -22.23 -26.95
C ALA A 241 11.64 -22.41 -27.04
N VAL A 242 10.98 -22.51 -25.88
CA VAL A 242 9.53 -22.53 -25.72
C VAL A 242 9.13 -21.41 -24.77
N LEU A 243 8.20 -20.56 -25.18
CA LEU A 243 7.52 -19.60 -24.31
C LEU A 243 6.14 -20.17 -23.95
N ILE A 244 5.89 -20.40 -22.65
CA ILE A 244 4.58 -20.81 -22.16
C ILE A 244 3.83 -19.56 -21.70
N CYS A 245 2.96 -19.05 -22.57
CA CYS A 245 2.09 -17.89 -22.33
C CYS A 245 0.66 -18.29 -21.92
N ALA A 246 0.36 -19.58 -21.89
CA ALA A 246 -0.94 -20.11 -21.48
C ALA A 246 -1.27 -19.82 -19.99
N ALA A 247 -2.56 -19.65 -19.69
CA ALA A 247 -3.09 -19.58 -18.33
C ALA A 247 -4.08 -20.74 -18.12
N THR A 248 -3.68 -21.76 -17.35
CA THR A 248 -4.48 -22.97 -17.12
C THR A 248 -4.05 -23.68 -15.83
N LYS A 249 -4.90 -24.52 -15.23
CA LYS A 249 -4.48 -25.41 -14.13
C LYS A 249 -3.80 -26.69 -14.63
N SER A 250 -3.93 -27.00 -15.92
CA SER A 250 -3.36 -28.22 -16.49
C SER A 250 -1.83 -28.20 -16.52
N ASN A 251 -1.22 -29.38 -16.45
CA ASN A 251 0.21 -29.59 -16.65
C ASN A 251 0.57 -29.76 -18.15
N ASP A 252 -0.42 -29.88 -19.05
CA ASP A 252 -0.17 -30.16 -20.48
C ASP A 252 0.84 -29.21 -21.14
N PRO A 253 0.85 -27.88 -20.89
CA PRO A 253 1.82 -26.99 -21.52
C PRO A 253 3.28 -27.31 -21.18
N ILE A 254 3.57 -27.71 -19.92
CA ILE A 254 4.96 -27.98 -19.49
C ILE A 254 5.46 -29.32 -20.01
N GLU A 255 4.57 -30.30 -20.11
CA GLU A 255 4.86 -31.61 -20.70
C GLU A 255 5.03 -31.51 -22.20
N PHE A 256 4.15 -30.76 -22.87
CA PHE A 256 4.22 -30.53 -24.31
C PHE A 256 5.49 -29.76 -24.69
N ALA A 257 5.87 -28.75 -23.89
CA ALA A 257 7.14 -28.04 -24.05
C ALA A 257 8.34 -28.98 -24.04
N ALA A 258 8.36 -29.97 -23.13
CA ALA A 258 9.45 -30.96 -23.07
C ALA A 258 9.53 -31.79 -24.36
N LYS A 259 8.38 -32.20 -24.91
CA LYS A 259 8.29 -33.03 -26.11
C LYS A 259 8.85 -32.31 -27.35
N ILE A 260 8.48 -31.05 -27.55
CA ILE A 260 8.86 -30.27 -28.76
C ILE A 260 10.24 -29.62 -28.66
N SER A 261 10.80 -29.48 -27.47
CA SER A 261 12.13 -28.87 -27.26
C SER A 261 13.24 -29.75 -27.84
N ARG A 262 14.29 -29.10 -28.36
CA ARG A 262 15.54 -29.78 -28.67
C ARG A 262 16.30 -30.18 -27.41
N ASP A 263 17.31 -31.03 -27.58
CA ASP A 263 18.33 -31.25 -26.55
C ASP A 263 19.00 -29.91 -26.16
N ARG A 264 19.14 -29.66 -24.86
CA ARG A 264 19.59 -28.41 -24.22
C ARG A 264 18.75 -27.19 -24.60
N GLY A 265 17.46 -27.39 -24.86
CA GLY A 265 16.49 -26.32 -25.10
C GLY A 265 16.11 -25.58 -23.82
N LYS A 266 15.45 -24.42 -24.00
CA LYS A 266 14.97 -23.60 -22.88
C LYS A 266 13.45 -23.53 -22.88
N VAL A 267 12.85 -23.65 -21.70
CA VAL A 267 11.42 -23.46 -21.48
C VAL A 267 11.24 -22.28 -20.54
N VAL A 268 10.55 -21.23 -21.00
CA VAL A 268 10.29 -20.03 -20.22
C VAL A 268 8.80 -19.94 -19.90
N MET A 269 8.48 -19.97 -18.62
CA MET A 269 7.13 -19.76 -18.12
C MET A 269 6.84 -18.27 -18.02
N VAL A 270 5.87 -17.81 -18.80
CA VAL A 270 5.39 -16.42 -18.80
C VAL A 270 3.99 -16.33 -18.20
N GLY A 271 3.10 -17.27 -18.58
CA GLY A 271 1.77 -17.42 -18.02
C GLY A 271 1.76 -18.31 -16.76
N VAL A 272 0.55 -18.55 -16.24
CA VAL A 272 0.32 -19.38 -15.04
C VAL A 272 -0.23 -20.74 -15.48
N THR A 273 0.62 -21.78 -15.44
CA THR A 273 0.26 -23.17 -15.78
C THR A 273 0.63 -24.13 -14.65
N GLY A 274 0.15 -25.38 -14.68
CA GLY A 274 0.67 -26.45 -13.83
C GLY A 274 2.19 -26.57 -13.92
N MET A 275 2.86 -26.80 -12.78
CA MET A 275 4.33 -26.82 -12.66
C MET A 275 4.87 -28.17 -12.20
N ASP A 276 4.15 -29.26 -12.47
CA ASP A 276 4.63 -30.61 -12.18
C ASP A 276 5.62 -31.03 -13.28
N VAL A 277 6.88 -30.59 -13.15
CA VAL A 277 7.91 -30.78 -14.18
C VAL A 277 8.17 -32.28 -14.42
N PRO A 278 7.98 -32.81 -15.65
CA PRO A 278 8.23 -34.22 -15.94
C PRO A 278 9.73 -34.49 -15.95
N ARG A 279 10.25 -34.91 -14.79
CA ARG A 279 11.70 -35.02 -14.54
C ARG A 279 12.43 -35.79 -15.63
N ASN A 280 11.92 -36.93 -16.07
CA ASN A 280 12.63 -37.77 -17.04
C ASN A 280 12.81 -37.05 -18.39
N ASP A 281 11.77 -36.41 -18.91
CA ASP A 281 11.85 -35.71 -20.20
C ASP A 281 12.80 -34.50 -20.13
N TYR A 282 12.72 -33.72 -19.05
CA TYR A 282 13.62 -32.58 -18.84
C TYR A 282 15.06 -33.03 -18.58
N TYR A 283 15.26 -34.12 -17.84
CA TYR A 283 16.59 -34.66 -17.54
C TYR A 283 17.27 -35.24 -18.79
N HIS A 284 16.55 -36.03 -19.59
CA HIS A 284 17.12 -36.68 -20.78
C HIS A 284 17.56 -35.69 -21.85
N LYS A 285 16.88 -34.54 -21.95
CA LYS A 285 17.21 -33.46 -22.89
C LYS A 285 18.01 -32.33 -22.24
N GLU A 286 18.36 -32.42 -20.96
CA GLU A 286 19.06 -31.34 -20.22
C GLU A 286 18.38 -29.95 -20.38
N LEU A 287 17.05 -29.91 -20.25
CA LEU A 287 16.26 -28.69 -20.47
C LEU A 287 16.41 -27.70 -19.32
N SER A 288 16.50 -26.42 -19.66
CA SER A 288 16.42 -25.32 -18.69
C SER A 288 14.99 -24.84 -18.54
N LEU A 289 14.51 -24.72 -17.29
CA LEU A 289 13.21 -24.12 -16.98
C LEU A 289 13.41 -22.77 -16.27
N ILE A 290 12.80 -21.72 -16.80
CA ILE A 290 12.91 -20.34 -16.29
C ILE A 290 11.51 -19.80 -16.00
N VAL A 291 11.29 -19.27 -14.81
CA VAL A 291 10.05 -18.56 -14.46
C VAL A 291 10.25 -17.07 -14.70
N SER A 292 9.53 -16.50 -15.65
CA SER A 292 9.66 -15.10 -16.05
C SER A 292 8.98 -14.17 -15.05
N ARG A 293 9.72 -13.15 -14.60
CA ARG A 293 9.19 -12.11 -13.70
C ARG A 293 8.48 -11.03 -14.49
N SER A 294 7.17 -11.20 -14.74
CA SER A 294 6.29 -10.17 -15.33
C SER A 294 6.98 -9.37 -16.46
N TYR A 295 7.04 -8.04 -16.38
CA TYR A 295 7.72 -7.15 -17.33
C TYR A 295 9.15 -6.74 -16.91
N GLY A 296 9.79 -7.50 -15.99
CA GLY A 296 11.24 -7.50 -15.79
C GLY A 296 11.76 -7.02 -14.43
N PRO A 297 13.08 -6.82 -14.32
CA PRO A 297 13.76 -6.21 -13.17
C PRO A 297 13.17 -4.85 -12.77
N GLY A 298 13.06 -4.59 -11.47
CA GLY A 298 12.28 -3.49 -10.89
C GLY A 298 11.00 -3.97 -10.22
N ARG A 299 10.36 -4.99 -10.80
CA ARG A 299 9.11 -5.53 -10.27
C ARG A 299 9.30 -6.12 -8.88
N TYR A 300 8.44 -5.71 -7.94
CA TYR A 300 8.49 -6.08 -6.52
C TYR A 300 9.66 -5.46 -5.74
N ASP A 301 10.31 -4.43 -6.30
CA ASP A 301 11.31 -3.62 -5.60
C ASP A 301 10.75 -2.22 -5.34
N ALA A 302 10.35 -1.95 -4.10
CA ALA A 302 9.83 -0.64 -3.70
C ALA A 302 10.85 0.50 -3.90
N SER A 303 12.16 0.20 -3.94
CA SER A 303 13.17 1.20 -4.28
C SER A 303 13.01 1.70 -5.71
N TYR A 304 12.72 0.78 -6.62
CA TYR A 304 12.50 1.08 -8.02
C TYR A 304 11.09 1.63 -8.26
N GLU A 305 10.05 0.86 -7.89
CA GLU A 305 8.65 1.16 -8.22
C GLU A 305 8.12 2.38 -7.47
N GLU A 306 8.42 2.53 -6.19
CA GLU A 306 7.84 3.61 -5.35
C GLU A 306 8.77 4.79 -5.15
N ARG A 307 10.08 4.53 -4.97
CA ARG A 307 11.08 5.58 -4.70
C ARG A 307 11.76 6.13 -5.95
N GLY A 308 11.57 5.50 -7.11
CA GLY A 308 12.13 5.98 -8.38
C GLY A 308 13.66 5.85 -8.47
N ASN A 309 14.27 4.92 -7.74
CA ASN A 309 15.69 4.63 -7.82
C ASN A 309 15.95 3.57 -8.91
N ASP A 310 16.44 3.99 -10.08
CA ASP A 310 16.75 3.07 -11.18
C ASP A 310 18.05 2.28 -10.90
N TYR A 311 18.17 1.13 -11.53
CA TYR A 311 19.40 0.34 -11.56
C TYR A 311 20.38 0.93 -12.57
N PRO A 312 21.69 0.94 -12.28
CA PRO A 312 22.66 1.44 -13.25
C PRO A 312 22.59 0.62 -14.54
N ALA A 313 22.42 1.31 -15.67
CA ALA A 313 22.07 0.70 -16.95
C ALA A 313 23.10 -0.33 -17.45
N GLY A 314 24.37 -0.21 -17.06
CA GLY A 314 25.45 -1.15 -17.40
C GLY A 314 25.34 -2.52 -16.71
N TYR A 315 24.64 -2.61 -15.57
CA TYR A 315 24.46 -3.88 -14.84
C TYR A 315 23.10 -4.51 -15.10
N VAL A 316 22.05 -3.69 -15.15
CA VAL A 316 20.69 -4.13 -15.46
C VAL A 316 20.25 -3.35 -16.68
N ARG A 317 20.39 -3.91 -17.89
CA ARG A 317 20.07 -3.20 -19.14
C ARG A 317 18.57 -3.00 -19.36
N TRP A 318 17.76 -3.93 -18.86
CA TRP A 318 16.34 -4.01 -19.12
C TRP A 318 15.57 -4.04 -17.81
N THR A 319 15.00 -2.90 -17.45
CA THR A 319 14.07 -2.75 -16.33
C THR A 319 12.62 -2.70 -16.81
N GLU A 320 11.66 -2.60 -15.90
CA GLU A 320 10.25 -2.40 -16.24
C GLU A 320 10.05 -1.24 -17.24
N GLN A 321 10.61 -0.06 -16.94
CA GLN A 321 10.50 1.12 -17.81
C GLN A 321 11.14 0.89 -19.18
N ARG A 322 12.36 0.35 -19.20
CA ARG A 322 13.11 0.12 -20.45
C ARG A 322 12.53 -1.02 -21.28
N ASN A 323 11.74 -1.91 -20.69
CA ASN A 323 10.90 -2.86 -21.43
C ASN A 323 9.72 -2.12 -22.10
N LEU A 324 9.07 -1.17 -21.40
CA LEU A 324 8.00 -0.35 -21.99
C LEU A 324 8.52 0.44 -23.19
N GLU A 325 9.64 1.16 -23.01
CA GLU A 325 10.31 1.92 -24.08
C GLU A 325 10.61 1.02 -25.30
N ALA A 326 11.26 -0.12 -25.06
CA ALA A 326 11.61 -1.03 -26.14
C ALA A 326 10.39 -1.59 -26.88
N PHE A 327 9.27 -1.84 -26.18
CA PHE A 327 8.03 -2.24 -26.84
C PHE A 327 7.45 -1.11 -27.68
N LEU A 328 7.41 0.11 -27.13
CA LEU A 328 6.90 1.29 -27.83
C LEU A 328 7.71 1.60 -29.08
N ASP A 329 9.04 1.45 -29.04
CA ASP A 329 9.92 1.61 -30.20
C ASP A 329 9.59 0.59 -31.31
N LEU A 330 9.30 -0.66 -30.94
CA LEU A 330 8.89 -1.69 -31.90
C LEU A 330 7.53 -1.40 -32.54
N VAL A 331 6.61 -0.78 -31.79
CA VAL A 331 5.32 -0.31 -32.31
C VAL A 331 5.51 0.89 -33.23
N ALA A 332 6.32 1.87 -32.84
CA ALA A 332 6.64 3.05 -33.65
C ALA A 332 7.30 2.66 -34.98
N ALA A 333 8.17 1.65 -34.96
CA ALA A 333 8.78 1.09 -36.16
C ALA A 333 7.81 0.27 -37.05
N GLY A 334 6.56 0.08 -36.63
CA GLY A 334 5.56 -0.73 -37.32
C GLY A 334 5.85 -2.24 -37.30
N SER A 335 6.85 -2.68 -36.54
CA SER A 335 7.20 -4.09 -36.40
C SER A 335 6.15 -4.86 -35.60
N ILE A 336 5.49 -4.17 -34.67
CA ILE A 336 4.39 -4.70 -33.85
C ILE A 336 3.16 -3.83 -34.05
N ARG A 337 2.02 -4.46 -34.31
CA ARG A 337 0.73 -3.78 -34.54
C ARG A 337 -0.30 -4.27 -33.50
N PRO A 338 -0.24 -3.76 -32.25
CA PRO A 338 -1.09 -4.25 -31.17
C PRO A 338 -2.59 -3.96 -31.40
N GLU A 339 -2.93 -2.94 -32.17
CA GLU A 339 -4.31 -2.56 -32.51
C GLU A 339 -5.07 -3.68 -33.26
N LEU A 340 -4.35 -4.60 -33.93
CA LEU A 340 -4.94 -5.76 -34.58
C LEU A 340 -5.53 -6.78 -33.59
N PHE A 341 -5.15 -6.66 -32.30
CA PHE A 341 -5.62 -7.53 -31.24
C PHE A 341 -6.73 -6.90 -30.39
N THR A 342 -7.11 -5.64 -30.66
CA THR A 342 -8.27 -5.00 -30.05
C THR A 342 -9.55 -5.58 -30.64
N THR A 343 -10.31 -6.35 -29.86
CA THR A 343 -11.58 -6.91 -30.32
C THR A 343 -12.77 -6.08 -29.89
N HIS A 344 -12.70 -5.43 -28.72
CA HIS A 344 -13.80 -4.63 -28.17
C HIS A 344 -13.29 -3.31 -27.59
N ARG A 345 -14.18 -2.32 -27.59
CA ARG A 345 -13.96 -1.01 -27.00
C ARG A 345 -15.17 -0.63 -26.16
N PHE A 346 -14.94 -0.13 -24.96
CA PHE A 346 -15.99 0.37 -24.08
C PHE A 346 -15.58 1.73 -23.49
N PRO A 347 -16.48 2.71 -23.38
CA PRO A 347 -16.20 3.87 -22.55
C PRO A 347 -16.06 3.44 -21.08
N ILE A 348 -15.21 4.11 -20.30
CA ILE A 348 -15.00 3.81 -18.87
C ILE A 348 -16.30 3.77 -18.04
N ALA A 349 -17.32 4.53 -18.46
CA ALA A 349 -18.63 4.55 -17.81
C ALA A 349 -19.41 3.23 -17.95
N ASP A 350 -19.13 2.45 -19.00
CA ASP A 350 -19.79 1.19 -19.35
C ASP A 350 -18.85 -0.01 -19.12
N ALA A 351 -17.84 0.15 -18.27
CA ALA A 351 -16.83 -0.89 -18.08
C ALA A 351 -17.39 -2.14 -17.39
N ASP A 352 -18.52 -2.05 -16.69
CA ASP A 352 -19.29 -3.19 -16.21
C ASP A 352 -19.61 -4.20 -17.34
N LYS A 353 -20.06 -3.71 -18.49
CA LYS A 353 -20.32 -4.53 -19.69
C LYS A 353 -19.06 -5.23 -20.20
N ALA A 354 -17.91 -4.57 -20.11
CA ALA A 354 -16.62 -5.16 -20.50
C ALA A 354 -16.25 -6.35 -19.60
N TYR A 355 -16.49 -6.24 -18.28
CA TYR A 355 -16.26 -7.35 -17.35
C TYR A 355 -17.32 -8.45 -17.45
N GLU A 356 -18.56 -8.12 -17.77
CA GLU A 356 -19.60 -9.13 -18.09
C GLU A 356 -19.18 -10.00 -19.29
N LEU A 357 -18.68 -9.37 -20.36
CA LEU A 357 -18.12 -10.06 -21.53
C LEU A 357 -16.97 -10.99 -21.13
N ILE A 358 -16.01 -10.52 -20.33
CA ILE A 358 -14.81 -11.30 -19.98
C ILE A 358 -15.13 -12.46 -19.04
N LEU A 359 -16.01 -12.23 -18.05
CA LEU A 359 -16.33 -13.21 -17.01
C LEU A 359 -17.34 -14.26 -17.48
N GLY A 360 -18.31 -13.90 -18.31
CA GLY A 360 -19.43 -14.78 -18.67
C GLY A 360 -19.89 -14.72 -20.13
N GLY A 361 -19.29 -13.87 -20.97
CA GLY A 361 -19.66 -13.76 -22.38
C GLY A 361 -19.34 -15.02 -23.19
N SER A 362 -20.21 -15.36 -24.14
CA SER A 362 -20.00 -16.40 -25.16
C SER A 362 -19.23 -15.89 -26.38
N GLU A 363 -19.13 -14.57 -26.54
CA GLU A 363 -18.44 -13.92 -27.63
C GLU A 363 -16.90 -13.99 -27.46
N PRO A 364 -16.14 -14.34 -28.52
CA PRO A 364 -14.68 -14.37 -28.45
C PRO A 364 -14.07 -12.99 -28.22
N TYR A 365 -13.11 -12.90 -27.30
CA TYR A 365 -12.35 -11.68 -27.04
C TYR A 365 -10.84 -11.92 -26.97
N LEU A 366 -10.04 -10.87 -27.18
CA LEU A 366 -8.58 -10.90 -27.04
C LEU A 366 -8.05 -9.70 -26.25
N GLY A 367 -8.00 -8.52 -26.85
CA GLY A 367 -7.72 -7.25 -26.19
C GLY A 367 -8.99 -6.40 -26.09
N VAL A 368 -9.29 -5.89 -24.89
CA VAL A 368 -10.43 -5.00 -24.66
C VAL A 368 -9.89 -3.66 -24.21
N ILE A 369 -10.21 -2.60 -24.95
CA ILE A 369 -9.78 -1.25 -24.65
C ILE A 369 -10.90 -0.51 -23.92
N LEU A 370 -10.52 0.24 -22.89
CA LEU A 370 -11.36 1.24 -22.27
C LEU A 370 -10.97 2.62 -22.76
N ASP A 371 -11.95 3.36 -23.27
CA ASP A 371 -11.82 4.73 -23.73
C ASP A 371 -12.21 5.72 -22.63
N TYR A 372 -11.54 6.86 -22.62
CA TYR A 372 -11.71 7.90 -21.61
C TYR A 372 -12.09 9.23 -22.28
N PRO A 373 -12.93 10.06 -21.63
CA PRO A 373 -13.28 11.37 -22.16
C PRO A 373 -12.05 12.27 -22.27
N ALA A 374 -11.99 13.10 -23.33
CA ALA A 374 -10.88 14.03 -23.57
C ALA A 374 -10.68 15.06 -22.44
N SER A 375 -11.77 15.40 -21.74
CA SER A 375 -11.80 16.25 -20.54
C SER A 375 -12.11 15.40 -19.30
N ALA A 376 -11.22 15.42 -18.30
CA ALA A 376 -11.47 14.82 -16.98
C ALA A 376 -11.73 15.94 -15.96
N PRO A 377 -12.84 15.90 -15.19
CA PRO A 377 -13.11 16.88 -14.13
C PRO A 377 -12.01 16.83 -13.06
N GLY A 378 -11.50 17.98 -12.59
CA GLY A 378 -10.54 18.01 -11.47
C GLY A 378 -9.14 18.53 -11.76
N LEU A 379 -8.76 18.72 -13.02
CA LEU A 379 -7.37 19.01 -13.42
C LEU A 379 -7.22 20.25 -14.32
N GLU A 380 -8.29 21.01 -14.56
CA GLU A 380 -8.16 22.26 -15.29
C GLU A 380 -7.45 23.30 -14.42
N SER A 381 -6.43 23.92 -15.02
CA SER A 381 -5.53 24.90 -14.42
C SER A 381 -6.30 25.95 -13.61
N THR A 382 -5.85 26.16 -12.37
CA THR A 382 -6.16 27.33 -11.55
C THR A 382 -5.63 28.61 -12.22
N ALA A 383 -6.31 29.07 -13.27
CA ALA A 383 -6.31 30.48 -13.64
C ALA A 383 -7.55 31.09 -12.99
N ALA A 384 -7.33 31.98 -12.04
CA ALA A 384 -8.37 32.63 -11.25
C ALA A 384 -9.42 33.32 -12.14
N THR A 385 -10.68 32.88 -12.03
CA THR A 385 -11.85 33.73 -12.31
C THR A 385 -12.93 33.45 -11.28
N ASN A 386 -13.08 34.43 -10.40
CA ASN A 386 -14.23 34.82 -9.59
C ASN A 386 -15.41 33.83 -9.48
N GLY A 387 -15.56 33.27 -8.27
CA GLY A 387 -16.85 33.31 -7.58
C GLY A 387 -17.90 32.26 -7.96
N GLU A 388 -17.54 30.98 -7.95
CA GLU A 388 -18.42 29.85 -7.57
C GLU A 388 -17.56 28.56 -7.57
N SER A 389 -17.06 28.17 -6.39
CA SER A 389 -16.13 27.03 -6.23
C SER A 389 -16.89 25.70 -6.27
N ASN A 390 -17.19 25.21 -7.48
CA ASN A 390 -17.50 23.79 -7.69
C ASN A 390 -16.18 23.02 -7.77
N SER A 391 -15.54 22.81 -6.62
CA SER A 391 -14.30 22.01 -6.51
C SER A 391 -14.59 20.57 -6.94
N THR A 392 -14.23 20.22 -8.18
CA THR A 392 -14.36 18.88 -8.80
C THR A 392 -13.59 17.76 -8.07
N THR A 393 -12.88 18.09 -6.98
CA THR A 393 -12.21 17.13 -6.08
C THR A 393 -13.08 16.65 -4.93
N ARG A 394 -14.22 17.31 -4.66
CA ARG A 394 -15.15 16.91 -3.61
C ARG A 394 -16.21 15.96 -4.18
N ILE A 395 -16.26 14.74 -3.69
CA ILE A 395 -17.32 13.77 -4.02
C ILE A 395 -18.28 13.66 -2.85
N ALA A 396 -19.53 14.06 -3.07
CA ALA A 396 -20.60 13.88 -2.09
C ALA A 396 -20.89 12.38 -1.91
N LEU A 397 -21.04 11.97 -0.66
CA LEU A 397 -21.36 10.60 -0.28
C LEU A 397 -22.74 10.58 0.38
N ALA A 398 -23.40 9.42 0.35
CA ALA A 398 -24.64 9.18 1.09
C ALA A 398 -24.35 9.10 2.60
N GLY A 399 -23.95 10.22 3.20
CA GLY A 399 -23.65 10.30 4.63
C GLY A 399 -24.90 10.02 5.46
N THR A 400 -24.73 9.33 6.58
CA THR A 400 -25.79 9.17 7.57
C THR A 400 -25.59 10.23 8.66
N ASN A 401 -26.35 11.33 8.62
CA ASN A 401 -26.43 12.22 9.78
C ASN A 401 -27.46 11.64 10.75
N PRO A 402 -27.09 11.32 12.00
CA PRO A 402 -28.10 11.21 13.04
C PRO A 402 -28.67 12.61 13.29
N GLU A 403 -29.99 12.77 13.15
CA GLU A 403 -30.69 13.92 13.71
C GLU A 403 -30.43 13.93 15.22
N THR A 404 -29.66 14.91 15.70
CA THR A 404 -29.39 15.05 17.13
C THR A 404 -30.51 15.89 17.73
N ALA A 405 -31.33 15.24 18.56
CA ALA A 405 -32.30 15.91 19.40
C ALA A 405 -31.55 16.79 20.44
N GLY A 406 -31.45 18.09 20.19
CA GLY A 406 -31.24 19.10 21.23
C GLY A 406 -29.81 19.60 21.53
N GLY A 407 -28.78 19.27 20.74
CA GLY A 407 -27.42 19.82 20.93
C GLY A 407 -26.60 19.94 19.63
N ARG A 408 -25.67 20.90 19.55
CA ARG A 408 -24.79 21.08 18.38
C ARG A 408 -23.78 19.93 18.33
N ALA A 409 -24.00 18.95 17.45
CA ALA A 409 -23.02 17.90 17.17
C ALA A 409 -21.68 18.47 16.68
N THR A 410 -20.57 17.81 16.98
CA THR A 410 -19.21 18.20 16.53
C THR A 410 -18.95 17.64 15.15
N GLY A 411 -18.64 18.51 14.18
CA GLY A 411 -18.21 18.08 12.86
C GLY A 411 -16.76 17.67 12.86
N VAL A 412 -16.47 16.46 12.38
CA VAL A 412 -15.13 15.89 12.32
C VAL A 412 -14.76 15.54 10.90
N SER A 413 -13.54 15.92 10.51
CA SER A 413 -12.94 15.54 9.23
C SER A 413 -11.68 14.71 9.46
N PHE A 414 -11.32 13.87 8.50
CA PHE A 414 -10.28 12.86 8.67
C PHE A 414 -9.27 12.90 7.52
N VAL A 415 -7.98 12.90 7.82
CA VAL A 415 -6.86 12.94 6.87
C VAL A 415 -6.03 11.67 7.02
N GLY A 416 -5.96 10.86 5.96
CA GLY A 416 -5.15 9.65 5.93
C GLY A 416 -5.90 8.40 6.41
N VAL A 417 -6.32 7.55 5.47
CA VAL A 417 -7.06 6.30 5.77
C VAL A 417 -6.19 5.05 5.69
N GLY A 418 -5.07 5.09 6.41
CA GLY A 418 -4.16 3.96 6.56
C GLY A 418 -4.82 2.73 7.21
N ASN A 419 -4.06 1.64 7.34
CA ASN A 419 -4.55 0.42 8.01
C ASN A 419 -4.94 0.69 9.47
N PHE A 420 -4.16 1.51 10.18
CA PHE A 420 -4.43 1.87 11.57
C PHE A 420 -5.72 2.68 11.73
N ALA A 421 -5.90 3.73 10.93
CA ALA A 421 -7.12 4.54 10.92
C ALA A 421 -8.38 3.68 10.71
N ARG A 422 -8.38 2.82 9.68
CA ARG A 422 -9.51 1.93 9.35
C ARG A 422 -9.77 0.84 10.39
N GLY A 423 -8.71 0.27 10.96
CA GLY A 423 -8.80 -0.85 11.91
C GLY A 423 -9.00 -0.42 13.36
N THR A 424 -8.77 0.84 13.71
CA THR A 424 -8.76 1.30 15.11
C THR A 424 -9.52 2.60 15.31
N LEU A 425 -9.14 3.70 14.66
CA LEU A 425 -9.73 5.02 14.93
C LEU A 425 -11.16 5.18 14.39
N LEU A 426 -11.38 4.92 13.11
CA LEU A 426 -12.67 5.11 12.43
C LEU A 426 -13.80 4.25 13.03
N PRO A 427 -13.59 2.97 13.41
CA PRO A 427 -14.60 2.19 14.12
C PRO A 427 -15.01 2.81 15.46
N HIS A 428 -14.07 3.42 16.18
CA HIS A 428 -14.37 4.08 17.45
C HIS A 428 -15.11 5.41 17.22
N LEU A 429 -14.66 6.24 16.28
CA LEU A 429 -15.32 7.50 15.93
C LEU A 429 -16.78 7.28 15.49
N ARG A 430 -17.02 6.31 14.61
CA ARG A 430 -18.38 5.96 14.15
C ARG A 430 -19.31 5.56 15.30
N ALA A 431 -18.75 4.95 16.35
CA ALA A 431 -19.49 4.45 17.50
C ALA A 431 -19.61 5.47 18.65
N LEU A 432 -19.12 6.70 18.49
CA LEU A 432 -19.28 7.79 19.45
C LEU A 432 -20.49 8.65 19.04
N PRO A 433 -21.41 8.96 19.97
CA PRO A 433 -22.55 9.82 19.68
C PRO A 433 -22.14 11.29 19.57
N GLY A 434 -22.99 12.12 18.98
CA GLY A 434 -22.80 13.58 18.94
C GLY A 434 -21.77 14.06 17.90
N LEU A 435 -21.40 13.22 16.93
CA LEU A 435 -20.49 13.57 15.84
C LEU A 435 -21.20 13.64 14.50
N ARG A 436 -20.82 14.62 13.67
CA ARG A 436 -21.07 14.62 12.23
C ARG A 436 -19.78 14.29 11.52
N HIS A 437 -19.80 13.28 10.66
CA HIS A 437 -18.63 12.89 9.86
C HIS A 437 -18.66 13.72 8.57
N GLU A 438 -17.92 14.82 8.53
CA GLU A 438 -18.01 15.80 7.45
C GLU A 438 -17.21 15.34 6.23
N GLY A 439 -15.89 15.51 6.26
CA GLY A 439 -15.02 15.21 5.12
C GLY A 439 -13.94 14.18 5.41
N LEU A 440 -13.62 13.35 4.42
CA LEU A 440 -12.53 12.37 4.49
C LEU A 440 -11.56 12.55 3.32
N LEU A 441 -10.28 12.72 3.66
CA LEU A 441 -9.18 12.87 2.71
C LEU A 441 -8.29 11.64 2.67
N SER A 442 -7.99 11.21 1.46
CA SER A 442 -6.93 10.23 1.18
C SER A 442 -6.15 10.62 -0.06
N ALA A 443 -4.85 10.29 -0.07
CA ALA A 443 -4.00 10.48 -1.25
C ALA A 443 -4.49 9.63 -2.45
N SER A 444 -5.09 8.47 -2.20
CA SER A 444 -5.74 7.66 -3.24
C SER A 444 -7.25 7.88 -3.25
N GLY A 445 -7.79 8.24 -4.40
CA GLY A 445 -9.21 8.58 -4.54
C GLY A 445 -10.15 7.46 -4.12
N HIS A 446 -9.90 6.24 -4.62
CA HIS A 446 -10.72 5.08 -4.29
C HIS A 446 -10.77 4.75 -2.80
N SER A 447 -9.67 4.94 -2.07
CA SER A 447 -9.65 4.66 -0.62
C SER A 447 -10.44 5.71 0.15
N ALA A 448 -10.43 6.96 -0.33
CA ALA A 448 -11.27 8.02 0.19
C ALA A 448 -12.77 7.70 0.03
N ALA A 449 -13.22 7.40 -1.19
CA ALA A 449 -14.62 7.11 -1.46
C ALA A 449 -15.13 5.89 -0.67
N THR A 450 -14.46 4.75 -0.81
CA THR A 450 -14.92 3.49 -0.20
C THR A 450 -14.85 3.50 1.33
N THR A 451 -13.87 4.19 1.91
CA THR A 451 -13.79 4.36 3.37
C THR A 451 -14.82 5.37 3.86
N GLY A 452 -15.00 6.48 3.14
CA GLY A 452 -16.00 7.50 3.44
C GLY A 452 -17.40 6.91 3.50
N GLU A 453 -17.80 6.14 2.49
CA GLU A 453 -19.09 5.44 2.44
C GLU A 453 -19.23 4.47 3.63
N LYS A 454 -18.23 3.61 3.86
CA LYS A 454 -18.25 2.60 4.93
C LYS A 454 -18.44 3.23 6.31
N PHE A 455 -17.83 4.39 6.56
CA PHE A 455 -17.87 5.06 7.87
C PHE A 455 -18.86 6.21 7.97
N GLY A 456 -19.63 6.49 6.91
CA GLY A 456 -20.73 7.44 6.92
C GLY A 456 -20.31 8.91 6.83
N PHE A 457 -19.19 9.21 6.18
CA PHE A 457 -18.79 10.59 5.90
C PHE A 457 -19.70 11.23 4.85
N ARG A 458 -19.91 12.55 4.96
CA ARG A 458 -20.76 13.32 4.02
C ARG A 458 -20.09 13.53 2.67
N TYR A 459 -18.77 13.65 2.64
CA TYR A 459 -18.02 13.72 1.39
C TYR A 459 -16.62 13.15 1.55
N CYS A 460 -15.98 12.86 0.42
CA CYS A 460 -14.56 12.56 0.37
C CYS A 460 -13.83 13.46 -0.63
N THR A 461 -12.53 13.60 -0.44
CA THR A 461 -11.67 14.46 -1.25
C THR A 461 -10.24 13.93 -1.30
N SER A 462 -9.46 14.50 -2.21
CA SER A 462 -8.00 14.39 -2.27
C SER A 462 -7.31 15.73 -2.02
N ARG A 463 -8.03 16.78 -1.62
CA ARG A 463 -7.47 18.10 -1.34
C ARG A 463 -7.72 18.51 0.10
N LEU A 464 -6.68 19.01 0.76
CA LEU A 464 -6.75 19.36 2.17
C LEU A 464 -7.60 20.60 2.39
N GLU A 465 -7.47 21.60 1.51
CA GLU A 465 -8.25 22.84 1.54
C GLU A 465 -9.77 22.57 1.61
N ASP A 466 -10.27 21.56 0.88
CA ASP A 466 -11.69 21.19 0.92
C ASP A 466 -12.17 20.83 2.34
N LEU A 467 -11.30 20.28 3.20
CA LEU A 467 -11.60 19.98 4.60
C LEU A 467 -11.43 21.19 5.52
N LEU A 468 -10.39 21.99 5.26
CA LEU A 468 -10.01 23.14 6.10
C LEU A 468 -10.99 24.31 5.93
N ASP A 469 -11.45 24.55 4.71
CA ASP A 469 -12.39 25.61 4.37
C ASP A 469 -13.85 25.23 4.72
N ASP A 470 -14.11 23.96 5.07
CA ASP A 470 -15.44 23.51 5.47
C ASP A 470 -15.79 24.05 6.86
N GLY A 471 -16.71 25.03 6.91
CA GLY A 471 -17.24 25.61 8.14
C GLY A 471 -17.99 24.61 9.03
N ALA A 472 -18.38 23.45 8.51
CA ALA A 472 -18.99 22.39 9.31
C ALA A 472 -17.95 21.54 10.07
N THR A 473 -16.67 21.58 9.69
CA THR A 473 -15.57 20.89 10.38
C THR A 473 -15.14 21.69 11.61
N ASP A 474 -15.32 21.12 12.80
CA ASP A 474 -14.83 21.67 14.07
C ASP A 474 -13.45 21.07 14.45
N ALA A 475 -13.20 19.80 14.10
CA ALA A 475 -11.94 19.10 14.37
C ALA A 475 -11.45 18.24 13.20
N VAL A 476 -10.12 18.15 13.05
CA VAL A 476 -9.43 17.34 12.03
C VAL A 476 -8.62 16.24 12.71
N PHE A 477 -8.81 15.00 12.27
CA PHE A 477 -8.03 13.83 12.67
C PHE A 477 -6.98 13.53 11.60
N ILE A 478 -5.70 13.46 11.98
CA ILE A 478 -4.58 13.22 11.06
C ILE A 478 -3.94 11.87 11.41
N ALA A 479 -4.02 10.90 10.50
CA ALA A 479 -3.41 9.57 10.62
C ALA A 479 -2.66 9.19 9.34
N THR A 480 -1.73 10.07 8.94
CA THR A 480 -0.90 9.95 7.73
C THR A 480 0.45 9.29 8.03
N ARG A 481 1.43 9.43 7.14
CA ARG A 481 2.83 9.09 7.45
C ARG A 481 3.40 10.10 8.45
N HIS A 482 4.41 9.69 9.21
CA HIS A 482 4.95 10.46 10.34
C HIS A 482 5.53 11.80 9.88
N SER A 483 6.24 11.77 8.75
CA SER A 483 6.85 12.94 8.11
C SER A 483 5.86 14.07 7.81
N GLN A 484 4.57 13.76 7.67
CA GLN A 484 3.52 14.72 7.29
C GLN A 484 2.76 15.32 8.47
N HIS A 485 2.89 14.75 9.68
CA HIS A 485 2.05 15.10 10.83
C HIS A 485 2.12 16.58 11.22
N ALA A 486 3.34 17.11 11.45
CA ALA A 486 3.53 18.47 11.93
C ALA A 486 3.01 19.54 10.97
N GLU A 487 3.23 19.34 9.66
CA GLU A 487 2.81 20.29 8.64
C GLU A 487 1.29 20.29 8.46
N LEU A 488 0.67 19.10 8.35
CA LEU A 488 -0.79 18.98 8.25
C LEU A 488 -1.49 19.52 9.50
N ALA A 489 -0.94 19.26 10.68
CA ALA A 489 -1.46 19.81 11.93
C ALA A 489 -1.37 21.34 11.95
N SER A 490 -0.24 21.90 11.51
CA SER A 490 -0.05 23.36 11.43
C SER A 490 -1.05 24.02 10.48
N GLN A 491 -1.31 23.43 9.32
CA GLN A 491 -2.31 23.94 8.37
C GLN A 491 -3.72 23.90 8.95
N ALA A 492 -4.11 22.81 9.63
CA ALA A 492 -5.40 22.71 10.28
C ALA A 492 -5.58 23.70 11.44
N LEU A 493 -4.53 23.95 12.25
CA LEU A 493 -4.55 24.95 13.30
C LEU A 493 -4.74 26.37 12.75
N ARG A 494 -4.05 26.73 11.66
CA ARG A 494 -4.20 28.03 10.99
C ARG A 494 -5.61 28.23 10.41
N ALA A 495 -6.27 27.15 10.00
CA ALA A 495 -7.67 27.16 9.59
C ALA A 495 -8.66 27.18 10.78
N GLY A 496 -8.18 27.35 12.01
CA GLY A 496 -9.01 27.43 13.21
C GLY A 496 -9.61 26.11 13.68
N LYS A 497 -9.09 24.97 13.19
CA LYS A 497 -9.61 23.64 13.54
C LYS A 497 -8.90 23.07 14.77
N ALA A 498 -9.62 22.34 15.62
CA ALA A 498 -8.98 21.50 16.62
C ALA A 498 -8.31 20.29 15.93
N VAL A 499 -7.15 19.86 16.41
CA VAL A 499 -6.35 18.82 15.76
C VAL A 499 -6.15 17.63 16.70
N PHE A 500 -6.55 16.46 16.23
CA PHE A 500 -6.04 15.18 16.73
C PHE A 500 -5.04 14.65 15.71
N VAL A 501 -3.83 14.35 16.13
CA VAL A 501 -2.78 13.82 15.24
C VAL A 501 -2.24 12.52 15.82
N GLU A 502 -2.13 11.49 15.00
CA GLU A 502 -1.48 10.25 15.42
C GLU A 502 -0.02 10.50 15.78
N LYS A 503 0.53 9.68 16.67
CA LYS A 503 1.94 9.83 17.06
C LYS A 503 2.87 9.34 15.94
N PRO A 504 4.07 9.94 15.81
CA PRO A 504 4.66 11.01 16.62
C PRO A 504 4.16 12.40 16.21
N LEU A 505 4.33 13.42 17.05
CA LEU A 505 4.00 14.80 16.67
C LEU A 505 4.86 15.31 15.50
N ALA A 506 6.13 14.95 15.50
CA ALA A 506 7.15 15.37 14.54
C ALA A 506 8.24 14.31 14.46
N VAL A 507 8.92 14.22 13.31
CA VAL A 507 10.07 13.31 13.14
C VAL A 507 11.42 13.97 13.39
N ASN A 508 11.47 15.30 13.50
CA ASN A 508 12.69 16.06 13.80
C ASN A 508 12.40 17.38 14.52
N GLY A 509 13.46 18.06 14.97
CA GLY A 509 13.37 19.32 15.71
C GLY A 509 12.75 20.47 14.92
N ASP A 510 13.02 20.58 13.62
CA ASP A 510 12.48 21.66 12.79
C ASP A 510 10.96 21.56 12.63
N GLN A 511 10.47 20.35 12.41
CA GLN A 511 9.03 20.08 12.36
C GLN A 511 8.36 20.38 13.70
N LEU A 512 8.95 19.95 14.82
CA LEU A 512 8.42 20.22 16.15
C LEU A 512 8.36 21.73 16.41
N ARG A 513 9.44 22.45 16.11
CA ARG A 513 9.53 23.92 16.24
C ARG A 513 8.46 24.64 15.42
N SER A 514 8.28 24.23 14.16
CA SER A 514 7.26 24.80 13.28
C SER A 514 5.85 24.63 13.85
N LEU A 515 5.55 23.45 14.39
CA LEU A 515 4.27 23.17 15.03
C LEU A 515 4.09 23.98 16.32
N VAL A 516 5.10 24.04 17.19
CA VAL A 516 5.09 24.83 18.43
C VAL A 516 4.83 26.31 18.12
N ARG A 517 5.57 26.89 17.18
CA ARG A 517 5.33 28.27 16.72
C ARG A 517 3.89 28.46 16.27
N THR A 518 3.37 27.55 15.45
CA THR A 518 1.99 27.63 14.95
C THR A 518 0.95 27.55 16.06
N THR A 519 1.17 26.73 17.10
CA THR A 519 0.26 26.67 18.26
C THR A 519 0.25 27.98 19.05
N VAL A 520 1.40 28.64 19.19
CA VAL A 520 1.50 29.95 19.85
C VAL A 520 0.81 31.04 19.02
N GLU A 521 1.02 31.05 17.70
CA GLU A 521 0.43 32.02 16.76
C GLU A 521 -1.11 31.92 16.72
N THR A 522 -1.64 30.70 16.76
CA THR A 522 -3.08 30.45 16.55
C THR A 522 -3.88 30.31 17.85
N GLY A 523 -3.21 30.01 18.97
CA GLY A 523 -3.88 29.54 20.19
C GLY A 523 -4.65 28.23 20.01
N GLY A 524 -4.40 27.50 18.91
CA GLY A 524 -5.16 26.33 18.51
C GLY A 524 -4.89 25.11 19.39
N ARG A 525 -5.83 24.16 19.36
CA ARG A 525 -5.82 22.95 20.19
C ARG A 525 -5.28 21.77 19.39
N VAL A 526 -4.18 21.17 19.83
CA VAL A 526 -3.59 19.97 19.21
C VAL A 526 -3.31 18.88 20.26
N MET A 527 -3.67 17.65 19.93
CA MET A 527 -3.42 16.48 20.75
C MET A 527 -2.86 15.33 19.92
N ALA A 528 -1.71 14.81 20.36
CA ALA A 528 -1.13 13.58 19.88
C ALA A 528 -1.89 12.35 20.42
N GLY A 529 -2.01 11.32 19.60
CA GLY A 529 -2.67 10.04 19.90
C GLY A 529 -1.93 9.14 20.90
N PHE A 530 -1.56 9.65 22.07
CA PHE A 530 -0.95 8.86 23.15
C PHE A 530 -1.97 8.04 23.93
N ASN A 531 -2.59 7.05 23.28
CA ASN A 531 -3.73 6.28 23.79
C ASN A 531 -3.53 5.59 25.17
N ARG A 532 -2.31 5.16 25.52
CA ARG A 532 -2.05 4.31 26.72
C ARG A 532 -2.53 4.93 28.02
N ARG A 533 -2.41 6.25 28.20
CA ARG A 533 -2.87 6.97 29.41
C ARG A 533 -4.39 6.94 29.60
N PHE A 534 -5.15 6.64 28.54
CA PHE A 534 -6.60 6.53 28.58
C PHE A 534 -7.08 5.09 28.85
N ALA A 535 -6.17 4.11 28.85
CA ALA A 535 -6.53 2.73 29.11
C ALA A 535 -7.08 2.54 30.54
N PRO A 536 -8.17 1.78 30.75
CA PRO A 536 -8.75 1.60 32.07
C PRO A 536 -7.76 1.04 33.11
N LEU A 537 -6.94 0.07 32.72
CA LEU A 537 -5.93 -0.52 33.61
C LEU A 537 -4.76 0.44 33.88
N ALA A 538 -4.39 1.31 32.93
CA ALA A 538 -3.38 2.33 33.16
C ALA A 538 -3.86 3.40 34.15
N ARG A 539 -5.11 3.84 34.02
CA ARG A 539 -5.72 4.80 34.96
C ARG A 539 -5.79 4.23 36.38
N ALA A 540 -6.21 2.97 36.51
CA ALA A 540 -6.21 2.27 37.80
C ALA A 540 -4.80 2.12 38.39
N LEU A 541 -3.79 1.86 37.56
CA LEU A 541 -2.38 1.82 38.00
C LEU A 541 -1.91 3.18 38.48
N LYS A 542 -2.17 4.26 37.73
CA LYS A 542 -1.82 5.63 38.13
C LYS A 542 -2.48 6.01 39.45
N GLU A 543 -3.77 5.77 39.59
CA GLU A 543 -4.53 6.04 40.82
C GLU A 543 -3.93 5.30 42.03
N HIS A 544 -3.55 4.04 41.86
CA HIS A 544 -2.89 3.25 42.91
C HIS A 544 -1.53 3.84 43.34
N LEU A 545 -0.83 4.53 42.45
CA LEU A 545 0.49 5.10 42.71
C LEU A 545 0.44 6.53 43.29
N VAL A 546 -0.74 7.17 43.39
CA VAL A 546 -0.88 8.51 43.95
C VAL A 546 -0.35 8.57 45.39
N GLY A 547 0.63 9.44 45.65
CA GLY A 547 1.28 9.59 46.95
C GLY A 547 2.30 8.49 47.30
N ALA A 548 2.80 7.75 46.30
CA ALA A 548 3.89 6.79 46.46
C ALA A 548 5.29 7.45 46.51
N GLY A 549 5.40 8.75 46.24
CA GLY A 549 6.68 9.43 46.07
C GLY A 549 7.35 9.07 44.73
N PRO A 550 8.68 9.27 44.61
CA PRO A 550 9.42 8.95 43.39
C PRO A 550 9.27 7.47 43.01
N LEU A 551 9.10 7.21 41.71
CA LEU A 551 8.83 5.89 41.16
C LEU A 551 10.03 5.32 40.41
N THR A 552 10.28 4.02 40.58
CA THR A 552 11.11 3.22 39.66
C THR A 552 10.19 2.45 38.73
N MET A 553 10.29 2.71 37.42
CA MET A 553 9.40 2.16 36.40
C MET A 553 10.22 1.36 35.39
N HIS A 554 9.81 0.14 35.08
CA HIS A 554 10.39 -0.71 34.04
C HIS A 554 9.34 -1.03 32.99
N TYR A 555 9.69 -0.83 31.72
CA TYR A 555 8.83 -1.14 30.58
C TYR A 555 9.60 -2.02 29.59
N ARG A 556 9.12 -3.24 29.36
CA ARG A 556 9.63 -4.12 28.32
C ARG A 556 8.67 -4.18 27.14
N VAL A 557 9.19 -3.96 25.95
CA VAL A 557 8.44 -3.99 24.68
C VAL A 557 9.07 -5.03 23.75
N ASN A 558 8.30 -6.05 23.37
CA ASN A 558 8.65 -7.01 22.33
C ASN A 558 7.94 -6.64 21.03
N ALA A 559 8.50 -5.70 20.29
CA ALA A 559 7.86 -5.10 19.13
C ALA A 559 7.84 -6.03 17.92
N GLY A 560 8.74 -7.03 17.87
CA GLY A 560 8.92 -7.97 16.76
C GLY A 560 9.57 -7.33 15.53
N PRO A 561 10.04 -8.13 14.55
CA PRO A 561 10.72 -7.62 13.37
C PRO A 561 9.74 -6.98 12.39
N LEU A 562 10.22 -6.02 11.60
CA LEU A 562 9.51 -5.48 10.45
C LEU A 562 10.07 -6.07 9.15
N PRO A 563 9.26 -6.16 8.07
CA PRO A 563 9.77 -6.43 6.74
C PRO A 563 10.82 -5.39 6.32
N HIS A 564 11.81 -5.81 5.53
CA HIS A 564 12.90 -4.93 5.06
C HIS A 564 12.40 -3.77 4.20
N ASP A 565 11.27 -3.94 3.50
CA ASP A 565 10.62 -2.95 2.65
C ASP A 565 9.58 -2.08 3.39
N HIS A 566 9.53 -2.14 4.73
CA HIS A 566 8.56 -1.37 5.49
C HIS A 566 8.84 0.14 5.40
N TRP A 567 7.80 0.95 5.22
CA TRP A 567 7.90 2.40 5.02
C TRP A 567 8.64 3.17 6.14
N LEU A 568 8.63 2.66 7.37
CA LEU A 568 9.38 3.23 8.50
C LEU A 568 10.91 3.21 8.30
N ALA A 569 11.42 2.38 7.40
CA ALA A 569 12.85 2.35 7.06
C ALA A 569 13.27 3.54 6.18
N ALA A 570 12.30 4.34 5.69
CA ALA A 570 12.62 5.56 4.97
C ALA A 570 13.29 6.58 5.93
N PRO A 571 14.40 7.23 5.54
CA PRO A 571 15.16 8.13 6.41
C PRO A 571 14.36 9.29 7.00
N ASP A 572 13.34 9.74 6.28
CA ASP A 572 12.47 10.87 6.62
C ASP A 572 11.29 10.49 7.53
N GLU A 573 11.07 9.20 7.84
CA GLU A 573 9.92 8.74 8.64
C GLU A 573 10.24 8.55 10.14
N GLY A 574 11.50 8.82 10.53
CA GLY A 574 11.95 8.82 11.93
C GLY A 574 12.14 7.43 12.58
N GLY A 575 11.90 6.35 11.83
CA GLY A 575 12.11 4.98 12.32
C GLY A 575 11.19 4.58 13.49
N ARG A 576 11.52 3.46 14.15
CA ARG A 576 10.65 2.84 15.16
C ARG A 576 10.68 3.55 16.51
N ILE A 577 11.80 4.14 16.90
CA ILE A 577 11.92 4.76 18.22
C ILE A 577 11.14 6.08 18.28
N ILE A 578 11.27 6.93 17.26
CA ILE A 578 10.41 8.12 17.13
C ILE A 578 8.96 7.70 16.93
N GLY A 579 8.73 6.73 16.05
CA GLY A 579 7.39 6.30 15.68
C GLY A 579 6.60 5.59 16.77
N GLU A 580 7.19 4.66 17.51
CA GLU A 580 6.52 3.83 18.52
C GLU A 580 7.07 4.05 19.92
N GLY A 581 8.39 4.22 20.06
CA GLY A 581 9.06 4.44 21.35
C GLY A 581 8.48 5.62 22.13
N CYS A 582 8.06 6.67 21.44
CA CYS A 582 7.41 7.85 22.03
C CYS A 582 6.18 7.50 22.89
N HIS A 583 5.43 6.43 22.56
CA HIS A 583 4.29 5.99 23.38
C HIS A 583 4.68 5.56 24.78
N PHE A 584 5.84 4.92 24.93
CA PHE A 584 6.29 4.38 26.21
C PHE A 584 6.92 5.47 27.07
N LEU A 585 7.61 6.42 26.43
CA LEU A 585 8.11 7.62 27.06
C LEU A 585 6.97 8.53 27.56
N ASP A 586 5.92 8.71 26.76
CA ASP A 586 4.66 9.34 27.20
C ASP A 586 4.08 8.65 28.43
N PHE A 587 4.08 7.31 28.42
CA PHE A 587 3.47 6.53 29.49
C PHE A 587 4.18 6.69 30.82
N PHE A 588 5.52 6.77 30.83
CA PHE A 588 6.28 7.07 32.04
C PHE A 588 5.90 8.45 32.61
N ALA A 589 5.91 9.49 31.77
CA ALA A 589 5.52 10.84 32.17
C ALA A 589 4.08 10.89 32.70
N PHE A 590 3.15 10.14 32.10
CA PHE A 590 1.79 10.00 32.60
C PHE A 590 1.73 9.37 34.00
N LEU A 591 2.51 8.32 34.25
CA LEU A 591 2.48 7.56 35.50
C LEU A 591 3.09 8.32 36.68
N CYS A 592 4.27 8.94 36.50
CA CYS A 592 4.89 9.74 37.57
C CYS A 592 4.28 11.14 37.68
N GLY A 593 3.75 11.70 36.59
CA GLY A 593 3.21 13.06 36.56
C GLY A 593 4.28 14.16 36.68
N ALA A 594 5.54 13.82 36.42
CA ALA A 594 6.69 14.74 36.48
C ALA A 594 7.30 14.96 35.09
N ARG A 595 8.06 16.05 34.94
CA ARG A 595 8.75 16.35 33.67
C ARG A 595 10.05 15.57 33.54
N PRO A 596 10.41 15.10 32.34
CA PRO A 596 11.69 14.46 32.08
C PRO A 596 12.83 15.47 32.18
N ARG A 597 13.92 15.05 32.83
CA ARG A 597 15.13 15.82 33.09
C ARG A 597 16.29 15.43 32.18
N SER A 598 16.54 14.13 32.03
CA SER A 598 17.64 13.62 31.19
C SER A 598 17.39 12.20 30.70
N VAL A 599 18.00 11.82 29.59
CA VAL A 599 17.98 10.46 29.03
C VAL A 599 19.40 9.93 28.87
N PHE A 600 19.60 8.64 29.15
CA PHE A 600 20.73 7.85 28.65
C PHE A 600 20.18 6.67 27.86
N ALA A 601 20.72 6.39 26.69
CA ALA A 601 20.31 5.28 25.85
C ALA A 601 21.51 4.57 25.24
N THR A 602 21.39 3.27 25.05
CA THR A 602 22.37 2.45 24.35
C THR A 602 21.63 1.62 23.29
N PRO A 603 22.15 1.58 22.04
CA PRO A 603 21.69 0.58 21.07
C PRO A 603 21.84 -0.81 21.68
N ALA A 604 20.84 -1.65 21.45
CA ALA A 604 20.90 -3.08 21.71
C ALA A 604 20.91 -3.82 20.35
N GLY A 605 21.45 -5.04 20.32
CA GLY A 605 21.58 -5.80 19.07
C GLY A 605 22.76 -5.37 18.19
N GLY A 606 22.84 -5.96 16.99
CA GLY A 606 23.91 -5.68 16.02
C GLY A 606 23.75 -4.33 15.31
N GLU A 607 24.71 -4.01 14.45
CA GLU A 607 24.70 -2.78 13.65
C GLU A 607 23.42 -2.65 12.82
N GLY A 608 22.73 -1.51 12.92
CA GLY A 608 21.46 -1.26 12.23
C GLY A 608 20.20 -1.86 12.89
N ALA A 609 20.30 -2.43 14.10
CA ALA A 609 19.14 -2.88 14.86
C ALA A 609 18.35 -1.70 15.45
N ASP A 610 17.02 -1.84 15.49
CA ASP A 610 16.11 -0.90 16.15
C ASP A 610 15.97 -1.17 17.67
N ASP A 611 16.69 -2.15 18.20
CA ASP A 611 16.65 -2.51 19.62
C ASP A 611 17.35 -1.40 20.43
N LEU A 612 16.72 -0.98 21.53
CA LEU A 612 17.18 0.16 22.33
C LEU A 612 16.86 -0.06 23.80
N ASP A 613 17.87 0.06 24.66
CA ASP A 613 17.71 0.18 26.10
C ASP A 613 17.96 1.62 26.52
N LEU A 614 17.05 2.20 27.31
CA LEU A 614 17.19 3.57 27.79
C LEU A 614 16.70 3.76 29.22
N VAL A 615 17.24 4.81 29.85
CA VAL A 615 16.87 5.30 31.18
C VAL A 615 16.51 6.78 31.09
N VAL A 616 15.36 7.16 31.63
CA VAL A 616 14.89 8.55 31.76
C VAL A 616 14.80 8.92 33.23
N SER A 617 15.39 10.05 33.61
CA SER A 617 15.25 10.64 34.95
C SER A 617 14.24 11.78 34.92
N TYR A 618 13.46 11.93 35.98
CA TYR A 618 12.41 12.93 36.12
C TYR A 618 12.72 13.94 37.24
N GLU A 619 12.08 15.11 37.20
CA GLU A 619 12.30 16.21 38.16
C GLU A 619 11.90 15.84 39.59
N ASP A 620 10.92 14.96 39.78
CA ASP A 620 10.49 14.45 41.08
C ASP A 620 11.43 13.37 41.66
N GLY A 621 12.47 12.98 40.92
CA GLY A 621 13.38 11.89 41.26
C GLY A 621 12.95 10.51 40.75
N SER A 622 11.81 10.41 40.06
CA SER A 622 11.39 9.16 39.41
C SER A 622 12.38 8.76 38.29
N VAL A 623 12.48 7.46 38.02
CA VAL A 623 13.32 6.89 36.96
C VAL A 623 12.52 5.87 36.15
N GLY A 624 12.54 5.99 34.83
CA GLY A 624 11.95 5.03 33.89
C GLY A 624 13.03 4.30 33.09
N HIS A 625 12.93 2.99 32.99
CA HIS A 625 13.78 2.12 32.17
C HIS A 625 12.95 1.45 31.08
N LEU A 626 13.29 1.67 29.82
CA LEU A 626 12.64 1.04 28.67
C LEU A 626 13.62 0.09 27.97
N SER A 627 13.20 -1.17 27.84
CA SER A 627 13.81 -2.14 26.92
C SER A 627 12.92 -2.32 25.71
N TYR A 628 13.34 -1.78 24.57
CA TYR A 628 12.65 -1.94 23.29
C TYR A 628 13.36 -3.00 22.46
N CYS A 629 12.72 -4.15 22.26
CA CYS A 629 13.30 -5.31 21.59
C CYS A 629 12.53 -5.64 20.30
N THR A 630 13.24 -5.95 19.22
CA THR A 630 12.63 -6.34 17.93
C THR A 630 12.85 -7.82 17.59
N THR A 631 13.77 -8.48 18.28
CA THR A 631 14.20 -9.86 18.00
C THR A 631 13.50 -10.93 18.85
N GLY A 632 12.60 -10.52 19.75
CA GLY A 632 11.89 -11.43 20.65
C GLY A 632 10.84 -12.30 19.94
N ALA A 633 10.58 -13.49 20.49
CA ALA A 633 9.60 -14.42 19.95
C ALA A 633 8.17 -13.84 19.99
N SER A 634 7.40 -14.02 18.92
CA SER A 634 6.03 -13.49 18.78
C SER A 634 5.03 -14.05 19.80
N ALA A 635 5.34 -15.20 20.42
CA ALA A 635 4.53 -15.81 21.47
C ALA A 635 4.59 -15.06 22.81
N THR A 636 5.62 -14.23 23.04
CA THR A 636 5.75 -13.42 24.25
C THR A 636 4.87 -12.17 24.16
N PRO A 637 4.06 -11.84 25.19
CA PRO A 637 3.24 -10.62 25.20
C PRO A 637 4.05 -9.38 24.84
N LYS A 638 3.43 -8.46 24.11
CA LYS A 638 4.14 -7.31 23.55
C LYS A 638 4.64 -6.38 24.65
N GLU A 639 3.78 -5.99 25.57
CA GLU A 639 4.05 -4.90 26.52
C GLU A 639 3.95 -5.39 27.96
N ARG A 640 4.97 -5.12 28.78
CA ARG A 640 4.95 -5.42 30.22
C ARG A 640 5.56 -4.26 31.00
N VAL A 641 4.86 -3.81 32.05
CA VAL A 641 5.25 -2.67 32.88
C VAL A 641 5.28 -3.08 34.34
N GLU A 642 6.37 -2.76 35.04
CA GLU A 642 6.58 -2.98 36.47
C GLU A 642 6.96 -1.67 37.15
N ILE A 643 6.30 -1.31 38.24
CA ILE A 643 6.47 -0.02 38.92
C ILE A 643 6.57 -0.21 40.42
N PHE A 644 7.47 0.53 41.07
CA PHE A 644 7.73 0.48 42.49
C PHE A 644 7.86 1.89 43.09
N GLY A 645 7.27 2.13 44.26
CA GLY A 645 7.43 3.39 45.00
C GLY A 645 6.60 3.41 46.30
N GLY A 646 7.14 3.96 47.39
CA GLY A 646 6.38 4.24 48.62
C GLY A 646 5.62 3.06 49.22
N GLY A 647 6.17 1.85 49.17
CA GLY A 647 5.53 0.62 49.65
C GLY A 647 4.39 0.10 48.76
N ARG A 648 4.28 0.62 47.53
CA ARG A 648 3.32 0.22 46.50
C ARG A 648 4.06 -0.33 45.29
N SER A 649 3.46 -1.32 44.63
CA SER A 649 3.93 -1.78 43.33
C SER A 649 2.77 -2.13 42.40
N GLY A 650 3.07 -2.13 41.10
CA GLY A 650 2.13 -2.49 40.05
C GLY A 650 2.80 -3.26 38.93
N LEU A 651 2.14 -4.31 38.45
CA LEU A 651 2.51 -5.09 37.27
C LEU A 651 1.35 -5.03 36.26
N LEU A 652 1.58 -4.39 35.12
CA LEU A 652 0.65 -4.33 34.00
C LEU A 652 1.17 -5.19 32.85
N ASP A 653 0.40 -6.21 32.49
CA ASP A 653 0.74 -7.15 31.41
C ASP A 653 -0.22 -6.95 30.23
N ASP A 654 0.33 -6.41 29.15
CA ASP A 654 -0.25 -6.16 27.82
C ASP A 654 -1.64 -5.52 27.84
N PHE A 655 -1.92 -4.66 28.84
CA PHE A 655 -3.24 -4.04 29.04
C PHE A 655 -4.41 -5.05 29.15
N ARG A 656 -4.10 -6.29 29.59
CA ARG A 656 -5.08 -7.36 29.83
C ARG A 656 -5.18 -7.72 31.30
N ARG A 657 -4.07 -7.63 32.03
CA ARG A 657 -4.00 -7.95 33.45
C ARG A 657 -3.22 -6.87 34.19
N LEU A 658 -3.78 -6.43 35.31
CA LEU A 658 -3.14 -5.52 36.25
C LEU A 658 -3.07 -6.19 37.62
N GLU A 659 -1.90 -6.19 38.23
CA GLU A 659 -1.66 -6.65 39.58
C GLU A 659 -1.09 -5.50 40.41
N LEU A 660 -1.70 -5.22 41.57
CA LEU A 660 -1.35 -4.10 42.43
C LEU A 660 -1.06 -4.60 43.85
N HIS A 661 0.00 -4.07 44.45
CA HIS A 661 0.40 -4.37 45.82
C HIS A 661 0.52 -3.09 46.66
N ARG A 662 0.12 -3.17 47.92
CA ARG A 662 0.33 -2.12 48.94
C ARG A 662 0.58 -2.79 50.29
N GLY A 663 1.84 -2.82 50.73
CA GLY A 663 2.25 -3.65 51.86
C GLY A 663 1.85 -5.13 51.62
N PRO A 664 1.16 -5.81 52.55
CA PRO A 664 0.74 -7.19 52.37
C PRO A 664 -0.50 -7.37 51.48
N ARG A 665 -1.18 -6.28 51.09
CA ARG A 665 -2.42 -6.36 50.31
C ARG A 665 -2.11 -6.50 48.82
N ARG A 666 -2.75 -7.48 48.18
CA ARG A 666 -2.67 -7.76 46.75
C ARG A 666 -4.04 -7.67 46.09
N SER A 667 -4.13 -7.02 44.93
CA SER A 667 -5.34 -7.02 44.09
C SER A 667 -4.99 -7.29 42.63
N VAL A 668 -5.85 -8.01 41.92
CA VAL A 668 -5.66 -8.35 40.52
C VAL A 668 -6.92 -7.98 39.75
N ARG A 669 -6.76 -7.32 38.60
CA ARG A 669 -7.83 -7.00 37.65
C ARG A 669 -7.51 -7.62 36.30
N GLY A 670 -8.51 -8.26 35.68
CA GLY A 670 -8.35 -8.94 34.40
C GLY A 670 -7.52 -10.22 34.47
N GLY A 671 -7.07 -10.71 33.32
CA GLY A 671 -6.36 -11.98 33.18
C GLY A 671 -5.82 -12.18 31.77
N ARG A 672 -5.09 -13.27 31.54
CA ARG A 672 -4.43 -13.56 30.24
C ARG A 672 -5.38 -13.53 29.05
N TRP A 673 -6.62 -13.98 29.26
CA TRP A 673 -7.67 -14.08 28.24
C TRP A 673 -8.62 -12.89 28.21
N SER A 674 -8.40 -11.88 29.07
CA SER A 674 -9.20 -10.65 29.04
C SER A 674 -8.97 -9.89 27.74
N ARG A 675 -10.01 -9.20 27.27
CA ARG A 675 -9.91 -8.32 26.11
C ARG A 675 -8.88 -7.23 26.39
N GLN A 676 -7.97 -7.02 25.44
CA GLN A 676 -7.03 -5.92 25.50
C GLN A 676 -7.74 -4.60 25.20
N ASP A 677 -7.57 -3.63 26.10
CA ASP A 677 -8.02 -2.25 25.89
C ASP A 677 -6.88 -1.27 26.19
N LYS A 678 -6.35 -0.67 25.12
CA LYS A 678 -5.27 0.32 25.22
C LYS A 678 -5.77 1.76 25.26
N GLY A 679 -7.07 2.00 25.38
CA GLY A 679 -7.61 3.34 25.64
C GLY A 679 -8.02 4.17 24.42
N HIS A 680 -7.93 3.67 23.18
CA HIS A 680 -8.25 4.46 21.97
C HIS A 680 -9.66 5.09 22.01
N ARG A 681 -10.68 4.34 22.44
CA ARG A 681 -12.05 4.90 22.54
C ARG A 681 -12.12 6.04 23.57
N ALA A 682 -11.52 5.84 24.75
CA ALA A 682 -11.53 6.81 25.83
C ALA A 682 -10.69 8.05 25.52
N GLU A 683 -9.62 7.89 24.74
CA GLU A 683 -8.80 8.97 24.19
C GLU A 683 -9.61 9.86 23.25
N LEU A 684 -10.22 9.26 22.22
CA LEU A 684 -11.01 9.99 21.23
C LEU A 684 -12.18 10.72 21.89
N GLN A 685 -12.87 10.05 22.83
CA GLN A 685 -13.95 10.66 23.59
C GLN A 685 -13.46 11.88 24.39
N ALA A 686 -12.36 11.77 25.13
CA ALA A 686 -11.83 12.88 25.92
C ALA A 686 -11.40 14.07 25.06
N PHE A 687 -10.79 13.80 23.89
CA PHE A 687 -10.44 14.86 22.93
C PHE A 687 -11.70 15.59 22.43
N LEU A 688 -12.73 14.84 22.03
CA LEU A 688 -13.97 15.41 21.51
C LEU A 688 -14.76 16.20 22.57
N GLU A 689 -14.77 15.74 23.81
CA GLU A 689 -15.32 16.49 24.95
C GLU A 689 -14.60 17.83 25.14
N ALA A 690 -13.26 17.87 25.03
CA ALA A 690 -12.50 19.11 25.07
C ALA A 690 -12.82 20.04 23.88
N VAL A 691 -13.03 19.48 22.69
CA VAL A 691 -13.46 20.25 21.51
C VAL A 691 -14.83 20.90 21.76
N GLN A 692 -15.81 20.11 22.22
CA GLN A 692 -17.20 20.53 22.48
C GLN A 692 -17.30 21.60 23.56
N THR A 693 -16.53 21.46 24.63
CA THR A 693 -16.57 22.40 25.77
C THR A 693 -15.72 23.65 25.57
N GLY A 694 -14.90 23.71 24.51
CA GLY A 694 -13.91 24.79 24.36
C GLY A 694 -12.73 24.68 25.33
N GLY A 695 -12.62 23.57 26.07
CA GLY A 695 -11.61 23.35 27.10
C GLY A 695 -10.23 22.98 26.56
N PRO A 696 -9.22 22.89 27.45
CA PRO A 696 -7.88 22.43 27.10
C PRO A 696 -7.90 20.97 26.66
N THR A 697 -6.93 20.57 25.83
CA THR A 697 -6.78 19.18 25.43
C THR A 697 -6.48 18.28 26.65
N PRO A 698 -6.97 17.02 26.67
CA PRO A 698 -6.75 16.09 27.79
C PRO A 698 -5.27 15.80 28.11
N ILE A 699 -4.39 16.04 27.14
CA ILE A 699 -2.94 16.00 27.34
C ILE A 699 -2.40 17.43 27.34
N PRO A 700 -1.75 17.89 28.42
CA PRO A 700 -1.09 19.20 28.45
C PRO A 700 -0.09 19.34 27.31
N TRP A 701 -0.05 20.50 26.66
CA TRP A 701 0.77 20.72 25.46
C TRP A 701 2.27 20.51 25.76
N GLU A 702 2.73 21.02 26.89
CA GLU A 702 4.10 20.90 27.38
C GLU A 702 4.51 19.43 27.56
N SER A 703 3.58 18.58 28.01
CA SER A 703 3.82 17.13 28.14
C SER A 703 4.08 16.48 26.78
N GLN A 704 3.38 16.90 25.73
CA GLN A 704 3.53 16.33 24.39
C GLN A 704 4.86 16.75 23.75
N ILE A 705 5.27 18.00 23.97
CA ILE A 705 6.58 18.52 23.58
C ILE A 705 7.67 17.75 24.33
N ASP A 706 7.58 17.66 25.66
CA ASP A 706 8.58 16.97 26.48
C ASP A 706 8.72 15.50 26.08
N THR A 707 7.63 14.80 25.75
CA THR A 707 7.69 13.43 25.20
C THR A 707 8.45 13.37 23.87
N THR A 708 8.18 14.30 22.96
CA THR A 708 8.84 14.35 21.65
C THR A 708 10.34 14.62 21.82
N LEU A 709 10.70 15.62 22.63
CA LEU A 709 12.10 15.93 22.95
C LEU A 709 12.80 14.77 23.66
N THR A 710 12.12 14.07 24.57
CA THR A 710 12.69 12.89 25.26
C THR A 710 13.00 11.78 24.26
N THR A 711 12.16 11.62 23.25
CA THR A 711 12.39 10.63 22.18
C THR A 711 13.58 11.00 21.30
N PHE A 712 13.72 12.29 20.94
CA PHE A 712 14.91 12.77 20.21
C PHE A 712 16.19 12.65 21.05
N ALA A 713 16.11 12.98 22.34
CA ALA A 713 17.22 12.86 23.28
C ALA A 713 17.67 11.39 23.45
N ALA A 714 16.76 10.42 23.38
CA ALA A 714 17.11 9.00 23.41
C ALA A 714 17.97 8.60 22.20
N LEU A 715 17.58 9.00 20.99
CA LEU A 715 18.38 8.72 19.80
C LEU A 715 19.72 9.45 19.80
N ARG A 716 19.73 10.72 20.22
CA ARG A 716 20.96 11.50 20.39
C ARG A 716 21.91 10.85 21.40
N SER A 717 21.38 10.41 22.54
CA SER A 717 22.14 9.72 23.57
C SER A 717 22.74 8.40 23.06
N ALA A 718 21.97 7.61 22.32
CA ALA A 718 22.42 6.36 21.72
C ALA A 718 23.55 6.58 20.69
N ALA A 719 23.48 7.67 19.92
CA ALA A 719 24.52 8.03 18.95
C ALA A 719 25.79 8.60 19.62
N GLU A 720 25.64 9.44 20.66
CA GLU A 720 26.74 10.15 21.31
C GLU A 720 27.36 9.36 22.50
N GLY A 721 26.71 8.31 22.98
CA GLY A 721 27.18 7.48 24.10
C GLY A 721 27.21 8.21 25.45
N ARG A 722 26.37 9.23 25.65
CA ARG A 722 26.35 10.07 26.87
C ARG A 722 24.94 10.36 27.36
N HIS A 723 24.83 10.85 28.60
CA HIS A 723 23.59 11.44 29.10
C HIS A 723 23.27 12.72 28.34
N VAL A 724 22.01 12.86 27.91
CA VAL A 724 21.47 14.05 27.25
C VAL A 724 20.43 14.71 28.16
N PRO A 725 20.75 15.87 28.77
CA PRO A 725 19.79 16.73 29.45
C PRO A 725 18.72 17.26 28.48
N LEU A 726 17.45 17.25 28.90
CA LEU A 726 16.37 17.77 28.07
C LEU A 726 16.47 19.29 27.83
N ASP A 727 17.12 20.02 28.73
CA ASP A 727 17.34 21.47 28.60
C ASP A 727 18.27 21.83 27.44
N GLU A 728 19.07 20.89 26.91
CA GLU A 728 19.80 21.10 25.66
C GLU A 728 18.81 21.26 24.50
N LEU A 729 17.90 20.30 24.32
CA LEU A 729 16.93 20.31 23.23
C LEU A 729 15.83 21.37 23.43
N ARG A 730 15.47 21.71 24.67
CA ARG A 730 14.50 22.80 24.94
C ARG A 730 15.04 24.17 24.55
N ARG A 731 16.36 24.39 24.67
CA ARG A 731 17.02 25.62 24.20
C ARG A 731 17.15 25.65 22.69
N GLU A 732 17.28 24.46 22.10
CA GLU A 732 17.25 24.34 20.65
C GLU A 732 15.88 24.70 20.10
N LEU A 733 14.76 24.33 20.75
CA LEU A 733 13.35 24.58 20.35
C LEU A 733 12.93 26.05 20.49
#